data_AF-A0A1Y5FS95-F1
#
_entry.id   AF-A0A1Y5FS95-F1
#
_cell.length_a   1.000
_cell.length_b   1.000
_cell.length_c   1.000
_cell.angle_alpha   90.00
_cell.angle_beta   90.00
_cell.angle_gamma   90.00
#
_symmetry.space_group_name_H-M   'P 1'
#
loop_
_entity.id
_entity.type
_entity.pdbx_description
1 polymer ?
#
loop_
_entity_poly.entity_id
_entity_poly.type
_entity_poly.pdbx_seq_one_letter_code
_entity_poly.pdbx_strand_id
1 'polypeptide(L)'
;MATVASENAVQELYIAYFGRPADPAGVAFYAEALDAGTTTIEDIAASFGTSTEAAPIVALSTDDYLAAVYLQAFSRAYDTAVDGTFWADAINSGATTKESAMIQILNGAQANDALAVTNKVTVASTYTMGVITDGKSYTTPDIAAAQAVLTPVTSDAATVTSGNTAAQAAVDDLSVAVDGTTFALTTAADAITGTADADLITGVSSALASANTLDVTDTIDGGAGNDTFTADLVSNFTGFTTGSMTNVENISLTNTSSIPRTFDASGITGVTSYTINSAKGVSLSDLAATATVSVKNQASGNFSTAFATGAAELTGTTDAMTLSLSNVGTAASATGVTPVVTEAAVTITANDIETLAIQATGTNVINLAGTASDLTGVTIAGSGSVKVTDVEATLTSFDASSATGAITADVTSATALTTVATGSGDDALTFGTGNAAANATLSGGAGTDTLTLSSGAKTVQYTQTGFETLALNAITGALVFSGANVSDLTTVSSVATTAASVDLANMGASALTFKSMGATVAAGAITSDHAGATTIDYSALAASVTAKTADVAKAVYTASSSAGALTLNAGEYVDVHSDSVVTAAVATSLTVNVASGKSSATTPVELTEFGGQVTVAKAASITVNATGKLDSAIITAAAATGATITNGETAGSLTLAAAALENLTVTTGNTLSFAGSTLTGVQVANVTASKGTTTLSDMNAIASLTLAGTGTTAGSLSAVALGVLGNGTTNAYDMNVTASGLKGGLTIGTMDAAAGSDITLTVDGVTGLVTQTGALGVNVQDVTISAVGTGGAVSLAVGNDIVAAGNIAITGSSTGAFTTTALVATGTATVNLDGTVGAVNLAAITGSAVTLDVSDTIGGVAAYGTITATTAATVALSTLQANTIVINAAAASTALTAAVTGGIDIDNVTITGTGNNTSITVTGNLDLGTDVVVIDGSNATAAQAITFSGLTNYDGATVTGSGQIDTIVVGAGANSITGGVGADVITLGAGVDTLVRNGDGSTDGADTVSGFTVGTGGDIIDLTTNVAQMAATDPTTGFNTTTTITDTTAFIAHGTTVTQGAAATAAQATAGFTVGTFDVAGTTNDAIYIAWDNGTDTFIGELVSDAGDDGFTGDTLTLMLTLTGVADATTLTAANFADFT
;
A
#
# COMPACT_ATOMS: atom_id res chain seq x y z
N MET A 1 -0.97 16.93 64.24
CA MET A 1 -0.50 16.64 62.88
C MET A 1 -1.36 17.41 61.93
N ALA A 2 -0.68 18.23 61.11
CA ALA A 2 -1.29 19.00 60.07
C ALA A 2 -1.77 18.10 58.92
N THR A 3 -2.60 18.65 58.04
CA THR A 3 -3.03 18.01 56.80
C THR A 3 -1.92 18.06 55.77
N VAL A 4 -1.83 17.02 54.93
CA VAL A 4 -0.87 16.96 53.80
C VAL A 4 -1.01 18.17 52.88
N ALA A 5 -2.22 18.73 52.74
CA ALA A 5 -2.44 19.93 51.95
C ALA A 5 -1.71 21.16 52.55
N SER A 6 -1.78 21.35 53.86
CA SER A 6 -1.08 22.43 54.55
C SER A 6 0.44 22.22 54.58
N GLU A 7 0.90 20.98 54.74
CA GLU A 7 2.33 20.64 54.66
C GLU A 7 2.91 20.94 53.26
N ASN A 8 2.21 20.53 52.21
CA ASN A 8 2.60 20.82 50.82
C ASN A 8 2.63 22.33 50.53
N ALA A 9 1.64 23.08 51.01
CA ALA A 9 1.60 24.54 50.84
C ALA A 9 2.77 25.24 51.55
N VAL A 10 3.24 24.71 52.69
CA VAL A 10 4.45 25.22 53.35
C VAL A 10 5.70 24.85 52.56
N GLN A 11 5.80 23.63 52.04
CA GLN A 11 6.93 23.24 51.17
C GLN A 11 7.03 24.12 49.94
N GLU A 12 5.89 24.43 49.30
CA GLU A 12 5.79 25.37 48.18
C GLU A 12 6.38 26.74 48.51
N LEU A 13 6.10 27.27 49.70
CA LEU A 13 6.67 28.55 50.16
C LEU A 13 8.19 28.45 50.36
N TYR A 14 8.70 27.39 50.99
CA TYR A 14 10.15 27.20 51.14
C TYR A 14 10.85 27.04 49.78
N ILE A 15 10.23 26.34 48.84
CA ILE A 15 10.72 26.23 47.46
C ILE A 15 10.72 27.61 46.79
N ALA A 16 9.64 28.38 46.86
CA ALA A 16 9.53 29.68 46.19
C ALA A 16 10.43 30.77 46.77
N TYR A 17 10.61 30.80 48.10
CA TYR A 17 11.39 31.85 48.77
C TYR A 17 12.85 31.49 49.01
N PHE A 18 13.17 30.22 49.27
CA PHE A 18 14.51 29.79 49.71
C PHE A 18 15.15 28.70 48.83
N GLY A 19 14.38 28.03 47.98
CA GLY A 19 14.89 27.06 47.00
C GLY A 19 15.35 25.75 47.61
N ARG A 20 14.89 25.46 48.82
CA ARG A 20 15.29 24.27 49.60
C ARG A 20 14.07 23.61 50.23
N PRO A 21 14.20 22.34 50.64
CA PRO A 21 13.24 21.69 51.51
C PRO A 21 13.09 22.42 52.84
N ALA A 22 11.86 22.45 53.35
CA ALA A 22 11.58 23.03 54.66
C ALA A 22 12.21 22.21 55.79
N ASP A 23 12.58 22.88 56.88
CA ASP A 23 13.00 22.18 58.10
C ASP A 23 11.78 21.59 58.83
N PRO A 24 11.93 20.46 59.56
CA PRO A 24 10.82 19.80 60.23
C PRO A 24 10.00 20.70 61.17
N ALA A 25 10.68 21.55 61.94
CA ALA A 25 10.03 22.46 62.88
C ALA A 25 9.24 23.55 62.15
N GLY A 26 9.78 24.09 61.05
CA GLY A 26 9.12 25.04 60.18
C GLY A 26 7.85 24.49 59.55
N VAL A 27 7.89 23.28 58.98
CA VAL A 27 6.70 22.62 58.42
C VAL A 27 5.64 22.45 59.50
N ALA A 28 6.00 21.88 60.65
CA ALA A 28 5.05 21.64 61.74
C ALA A 28 4.42 22.96 62.24
N PHE A 29 5.23 24.00 62.47
CA PHE A 29 4.76 25.28 62.98
C PHE A 29 3.78 25.96 62.02
N TYR A 30 4.13 26.08 60.73
CA TYR A 30 3.30 26.80 59.77
C TYR A 30 2.09 25.98 59.31
N ALA A 31 2.23 24.68 59.10
CA ALA A 31 1.13 23.84 58.63
C ALA A 31 0.03 23.69 59.69
N GLU A 32 0.38 23.53 60.97
CA GLU A 32 -0.61 23.50 62.06
C GLU A 32 -1.31 24.86 62.23
N ALA A 33 -0.58 25.96 62.05
CA ALA A 33 -1.17 27.30 62.11
C ALA A 33 -2.16 27.56 60.96
N LEU A 34 -1.89 27.02 59.76
CA LEU A 34 -2.78 27.07 58.59
C LEU A 34 -4.05 26.25 58.82
N ASP A 35 -3.94 25.01 59.27
CA ASP A 35 -5.10 24.16 59.56
C ASP A 35 -5.98 24.72 60.69
N ALA A 36 -5.35 25.35 61.69
CA ALA A 36 -6.06 26.03 62.77
C ALA A 36 -6.70 27.36 62.32
N GLY A 37 -6.42 27.83 61.10
CA GLY A 37 -6.90 29.11 60.57
C GLY A 37 -6.35 30.33 61.31
N THR A 38 -5.21 30.18 61.99
CA THR A 38 -4.57 31.23 62.80
C THR A 38 -3.59 32.11 62.01
N THR A 39 -3.23 31.66 60.80
CA THR A 39 -2.45 32.40 59.80
C THR A 39 -3.00 32.10 58.41
N THR A 40 -2.63 32.88 57.40
CA THR A 40 -2.88 32.59 55.98
C THR A 40 -1.57 32.31 55.23
N ILE A 41 -1.66 31.75 54.03
CA ILE A 41 -0.49 31.56 53.15
C ILE A 41 0.14 32.92 52.83
N GLU A 42 -0.69 33.95 52.62
CA GLU A 42 -0.25 35.31 52.36
C GLU A 42 0.52 35.91 53.55
N ASP A 43 0.07 35.66 54.78
CA ASP A 43 0.76 36.13 55.99
C ASP A 43 2.13 35.46 56.17
N ILE A 44 2.24 34.15 55.88
CA ILE A 44 3.51 33.42 55.91
C ILE A 44 4.45 33.92 54.82
N ALA A 45 3.94 34.06 53.59
CA ALA A 45 4.68 34.57 52.45
C ALA A 45 5.24 35.98 52.69
N ALA A 46 4.45 36.88 53.31
CA ALA A 46 4.90 38.22 53.70
C ALA A 46 6.05 38.17 54.73
N SER A 47 5.95 37.26 55.70
CA SER A 47 7.04 37.01 56.67
C SER A 47 8.30 36.48 55.99
N PHE A 48 8.17 35.50 55.08
CA PHE A 48 9.29 34.90 54.36
C PHE A 48 10.00 35.89 53.45
N GLY A 49 9.23 36.70 52.72
CA GLY A 49 9.78 37.70 51.79
C GLY A 49 10.58 38.81 52.48
N THR A 50 10.32 39.09 53.75
CA THR A 50 11.07 40.08 54.56
C THR A 50 12.16 39.46 55.42
N SER A 51 12.36 38.13 55.34
CA SER A 51 13.38 37.43 56.09
C SER A 51 14.80 37.72 55.60
N THR A 52 15.78 37.51 56.48
CA THR A 52 17.21 37.56 56.12
C THR A 52 17.60 36.54 55.04
N GLU A 53 16.86 35.44 54.93
CA GLU A 53 17.15 34.36 53.98
C GLU A 53 16.68 34.70 52.55
N ALA A 54 15.55 35.42 52.40
CA ALA A 54 15.07 35.89 51.10
C ALA A 54 15.81 37.16 50.60
N ALA A 55 16.41 37.93 51.51
CA ALA A 55 17.04 39.22 51.20
C ALA A 55 18.06 39.19 50.04
N PRO A 56 18.92 38.16 49.87
CA PRO A 56 19.85 38.09 48.74
C PRO A 56 19.16 38.04 47.38
N ILE A 57 18.05 37.29 47.25
CA ILE A 57 17.29 37.18 46.00
C ILE A 57 16.50 38.46 45.73
N VAL A 58 15.86 39.03 46.76
CA VAL A 58 15.06 40.26 46.64
C VAL A 58 15.94 41.46 46.24
N ALA A 59 17.21 41.50 46.67
CA ALA A 59 18.15 42.57 46.37
C ALA A 59 18.68 42.57 44.92
N LEU A 60 18.44 41.49 44.14
CA LEU A 60 18.86 41.39 42.75
C LEU A 60 18.21 42.46 41.86
N SER A 61 18.74 42.68 40.65
CA SER A 61 18.03 43.46 39.63
C SER A 61 16.71 42.77 39.27
N THR A 62 15.73 43.47 38.68
CA THR A 62 14.43 42.82 38.35
C THR A 62 14.60 41.63 37.41
N ASP A 63 15.50 41.73 36.42
CA ASP A 63 15.76 40.65 35.46
C ASP A 63 16.47 39.46 36.14
N ASP A 64 17.50 39.72 36.94
CA ASP A 64 18.21 38.68 37.69
C ASP A 64 17.32 38.01 38.74
N TYR A 65 16.42 38.78 39.36
CA TYR A 65 15.41 38.30 40.28
C TYR A 65 14.45 37.31 39.60
N LEU A 66 13.91 37.66 38.42
CA LEU A 66 13.00 36.78 37.69
C LEU A 66 13.71 35.49 37.23
N ALA A 67 14.95 35.61 36.74
CA ALA A 67 15.76 34.46 36.38
C ALA A 67 15.99 33.52 37.56
N ALA A 68 16.30 34.07 38.76
CA ALA A 68 16.50 33.27 39.97
C ALA A 68 15.21 32.59 40.45
N VAL A 69 14.10 33.32 40.50
CA VAL A 69 12.79 32.78 40.95
C VAL A 69 12.30 31.67 40.03
N TYR A 70 12.42 31.84 38.71
CA TYR A 70 12.01 30.81 37.75
C TYR A 70 12.90 29.55 37.85
N LEU A 71 14.21 29.72 38.02
CA LEU A 71 15.10 28.57 38.21
C LEU A 71 14.79 27.84 39.53
N GLN A 72 14.50 28.59 40.59
CA GLN A 72 14.23 28.04 41.90
C GLN A 72 12.89 27.27 41.94
N ALA A 73 11.82 27.88 41.44
CA ALA A 73 10.48 27.31 41.45
C ALA A 73 10.26 26.24 40.37
N PHE A 74 10.82 26.43 39.17
CA PHE A 74 10.48 25.62 37.99
C PHE A 74 11.67 24.87 37.37
N SER A 75 12.90 25.10 37.83
CA SER A 75 14.13 24.53 37.25
C SER A 75 14.31 24.81 35.75
N ARG A 76 13.83 25.98 35.30
CA ARG A 76 14.07 26.50 33.95
C ARG A 76 14.44 27.98 33.98
N ALA A 77 15.04 28.47 32.91
CA ALA A 77 15.32 29.88 32.75
C ALA A 77 14.03 30.68 32.48
N TYR A 78 14.01 31.93 32.96
CA TYR A 78 13.03 32.93 32.53
C TYR A 78 13.32 33.35 31.08
N ASP A 79 12.36 33.18 30.18
CA ASP A 79 12.50 33.57 28.78
C ASP A 79 11.49 34.67 28.45
N THR A 80 11.98 35.91 28.33
CA THR A 80 11.15 37.08 27.98
C THR A 80 10.34 36.91 26.69
N ALA A 81 10.78 36.07 25.74
CA ALA A 81 10.05 35.81 24.50
C ALA A 81 8.83 34.90 24.71
N VAL A 82 8.89 34.03 25.72
CA VAL A 82 7.85 33.03 26.03
C VAL A 82 6.99 33.48 27.21
N ASP A 83 7.61 33.95 28.29
CA ASP A 83 6.98 34.38 29.54
C ASP A 83 6.48 35.85 29.49
N GLY A 84 6.92 36.63 28.49
CA GLY A 84 6.57 38.03 28.30
C GLY A 84 7.25 38.99 29.29
N THR A 85 6.70 40.20 29.44
CA THR A 85 7.25 41.26 30.32
C THR A 85 6.38 41.55 31.53
N PHE A 86 5.24 40.88 31.68
CA PHE A 86 4.22 41.20 32.69
C PHE A 86 4.79 41.34 34.11
N TRP A 87 5.59 40.37 34.57
CA TRP A 87 6.17 40.38 35.91
C TRP A 87 7.21 41.49 36.09
N ALA A 88 8.09 41.68 35.09
CA ALA A 88 9.09 42.74 35.11
C ALA A 88 8.42 44.13 35.17
N ASP A 89 7.36 44.34 34.37
CA ASP A 89 6.59 45.58 34.33
C ASP A 89 5.83 45.82 35.64
N ALA A 90 5.21 44.79 36.22
CA ALA A 90 4.48 44.88 37.48
C ALA A 90 5.41 45.22 38.67
N ILE A 91 6.61 44.65 38.71
CA ILE A 91 7.62 44.94 39.73
C ILE A 91 8.18 46.35 39.56
N ASN A 92 8.60 46.71 38.34
CA ASN A 92 9.23 48.02 38.06
C ASN A 92 8.25 49.19 38.23
N SER A 93 6.95 48.97 37.97
CA SER A 93 5.90 49.97 38.19
C SER A 93 5.44 50.06 39.65
N GLY A 94 5.86 49.12 40.52
CA GLY A 94 5.41 49.02 41.91
C GLY A 94 4.00 48.48 42.08
N ALA A 95 3.40 47.88 41.04
CA ALA A 95 2.09 47.22 41.12
C ALA A 95 2.14 45.94 41.97
N THR A 96 3.30 45.29 42.04
CA THR A 96 3.63 44.23 43.00
C THR A 96 5.05 44.46 43.54
N THR A 97 5.38 43.90 44.69
CA THR A 97 6.75 43.91 45.21
C THR A 97 7.46 42.60 44.86
N LYS A 98 8.79 42.57 44.90
CA LYS A 98 9.54 41.32 44.68
C LYS A 98 9.21 40.25 45.73
N GLU A 99 8.91 40.66 46.95
CA GLU A 99 8.48 39.76 48.02
C GLU A 99 7.12 39.12 47.70
N SER A 100 6.18 39.88 47.15
CA SER A 100 4.84 39.38 46.78
C SER A 100 4.85 38.63 45.44
N ALA A 101 5.75 38.98 44.53
CA ALA A 101 5.83 38.35 43.21
C ALA A 101 6.22 36.87 43.27
N MET A 102 7.03 36.43 44.26
CA MET A 102 7.45 35.03 44.37
C MET A 102 6.25 34.07 44.48
N ILE A 103 5.33 34.34 45.40
CA ILE A 103 4.13 33.52 45.58
C ILE A 103 3.11 33.71 44.45
N GLN A 104 3.03 34.92 43.86
CA GLN A 104 2.14 35.17 42.72
C GLN A 104 2.61 34.43 41.45
N ILE A 105 3.93 34.33 41.23
CA ILE A 105 4.53 33.55 40.15
C ILE A 105 4.26 32.06 40.37
N LEU A 106 4.46 31.56 41.59
CA LEU A 106 4.18 30.17 41.94
C LEU A 106 2.71 29.80 41.72
N ASN A 107 1.77 30.62 42.25
CA ASN A 107 0.33 30.43 42.07
C ASN A 107 -0.14 30.59 40.62
N GLY A 108 0.64 31.30 39.80
CA GLY A 108 0.40 31.48 38.36
C GLY A 108 0.95 30.35 37.49
N ALA A 109 1.64 29.36 38.07
CA ALA A 109 2.26 28.26 37.33
C ALA A 109 1.21 27.40 36.60
N GLN A 110 1.53 27.01 35.36
CA GLN A 110 0.66 26.18 34.53
C GLN A 110 1.49 25.14 33.78
N ALA A 111 0.83 24.09 33.28
CA ALA A 111 1.43 23.02 32.50
C ALA A 111 2.74 22.48 33.14
N ASN A 112 3.87 22.58 32.44
CA ASN A 112 5.16 22.07 32.91
C ASN A 112 5.65 22.77 34.18
N ASP A 113 5.34 24.05 34.40
CA ASP A 113 5.76 24.77 35.61
C ASP A 113 5.02 24.24 36.84
N ALA A 114 3.71 23.98 36.73
CA ALA A 114 2.92 23.38 37.79
C ALA A 114 3.40 21.94 38.12
N LEU A 115 3.78 21.17 37.10
CA LEU A 115 4.38 19.85 37.26
C LEU A 115 5.74 19.92 37.97
N ALA A 116 6.61 20.86 37.59
CA ALA A 116 7.92 21.05 38.21
C ALA A 116 7.80 21.38 39.72
N VAL A 117 6.84 22.24 40.09
CA VAL A 117 6.54 22.54 41.51
C VAL A 117 6.10 21.28 42.25
N THR A 118 5.14 20.53 41.70
CA THR A 118 4.65 19.29 42.30
C THR A 118 5.79 18.28 42.54
N ASN A 119 6.67 18.13 41.55
CA ASN A 119 7.84 17.26 41.63
C ASN A 119 8.83 17.72 42.71
N LYS A 120 9.10 19.04 42.80
CA LYS A 120 9.96 19.61 43.86
C LYS A 120 9.37 19.45 45.25
N VAL A 121 8.05 19.66 45.42
CA VAL A 121 7.35 19.43 46.71
C VAL A 121 7.50 17.99 47.15
N THR A 122 7.42 17.04 46.21
CA THR A 122 7.62 15.62 46.50
C THR A 122 9.04 15.36 47.01
N VAL A 123 10.06 15.85 46.29
CA VAL A 123 11.48 15.67 46.69
C VAL A 123 11.80 16.40 48.00
N ALA A 124 11.25 17.59 48.20
CA ALA A 124 11.41 18.36 49.43
C ALA A 124 10.80 17.64 50.64
N SER A 125 9.59 17.08 50.47
CA SER A 125 8.93 16.31 51.51
C SER A 125 9.73 15.06 51.88
N THR A 126 10.32 14.37 50.89
CA THR A 126 11.27 13.26 51.13
C THR A 126 12.44 13.69 52.01
N TYR A 127 13.07 14.83 51.70
CA TYR A 127 14.17 15.36 52.51
C TYR A 127 13.72 15.65 53.94
N THR A 128 12.66 16.44 54.13
CA THR A 128 12.16 16.83 55.45
C THR A 128 11.75 15.62 56.29
N MET A 129 11.07 14.64 55.69
CA MET A 129 10.66 13.41 56.37
C MET A 129 11.87 12.54 56.72
N GLY A 130 12.89 12.49 55.85
CA GLY A 130 14.15 11.81 56.12
C GLY A 130 14.86 12.38 57.34
N VAL A 131 14.91 13.72 57.48
CA VAL A 131 15.50 14.38 58.67
C VAL A 131 14.80 13.93 59.96
N ILE A 132 13.47 13.85 59.95
CA ILE A 132 12.68 13.40 61.11
C ILE A 132 12.94 11.92 61.40
N THR A 133 12.82 11.09 60.37
CA THR A 133 12.85 9.62 60.49
C THR A 133 14.22 9.11 60.91
N ASP A 134 15.29 9.71 60.37
CA ASP A 134 16.67 9.34 60.66
C ASP A 134 17.23 10.05 61.91
N GLY A 135 16.41 10.84 62.61
CA GLY A 135 16.83 11.60 63.80
C GLY A 135 17.99 12.54 63.51
N LYS A 136 17.96 13.24 62.36
CA LYS A 136 19.05 14.12 61.91
C LYS A 136 18.81 15.56 62.33
N SER A 137 19.91 16.31 62.46
CA SER A 137 19.90 17.75 62.67
C SER A 137 20.04 18.46 61.32
N TYR A 138 19.06 19.31 60.99
CA TYR A 138 19.09 20.14 59.79
C TYR A 138 19.27 21.61 60.16
N THR A 139 20.46 22.15 59.87
CA THR A 139 20.93 23.46 60.36
C THR A 139 21.48 24.33 59.22
N THR A 140 21.91 25.56 59.54
CA THR A 140 22.39 26.54 58.54
C THR A 140 23.52 26.03 57.63
N PRO A 141 24.56 25.29 58.10
CA PRO A 141 25.58 24.71 57.23
C PRO A 141 25.04 23.78 56.14
N ASP A 142 23.88 23.17 56.36
CA ASP A 142 23.31 22.13 55.50
C ASP A 142 22.44 22.72 54.38
N ILE A 143 22.07 24.00 54.49
CA ILE A 143 21.18 24.69 53.56
C ILE A 143 21.68 24.59 52.11
N ALA A 144 22.99 24.77 51.87
CA ALA A 144 23.54 24.73 50.51
C ALA A 144 23.40 23.34 49.86
N ALA A 145 23.57 22.27 50.63
CA ALA A 145 23.36 20.90 50.16
C ALA A 145 21.86 20.65 49.89
N ALA A 146 20.99 21.12 50.79
CA ALA A 146 19.54 21.00 50.64
C ALA A 146 19.00 21.76 49.40
N GLN A 147 19.57 22.93 49.06
CA GLN A 147 19.25 23.65 47.82
C GLN A 147 19.69 22.89 46.57
N ALA A 148 20.88 22.26 46.62
CA ALA A 148 21.42 21.49 45.50
C ALA A 148 20.53 20.28 45.15
N VAL A 149 19.83 19.70 46.13
CA VAL A 149 18.87 18.59 45.93
C VAL A 149 17.72 18.98 44.99
N LEU A 150 17.15 20.18 45.14
CA LEU A 150 15.98 20.61 44.36
C LEU A 150 16.32 21.23 43.01
N THR A 151 17.59 21.57 42.78
CA THR A 151 18.04 22.23 41.54
C THR A 151 17.78 21.39 40.28
N PRO A 152 18.10 20.08 40.21
CA PRO A 152 17.89 19.25 39.01
C PRO A 152 16.45 18.73 38.83
N VAL A 153 15.53 19.01 39.75
CA VAL A 153 14.15 18.50 39.70
C VAL A 153 13.32 19.36 38.74
N THR A 154 12.81 18.77 37.67
CA THR A 154 12.08 19.47 36.59
C THR A 154 10.64 18.96 36.47
N SER A 155 9.93 19.35 35.40
CA SER A 155 8.61 18.80 35.06
C SER A 155 8.66 17.33 34.60
N ASP A 156 9.84 16.79 34.30
CA ASP A 156 10.03 15.38 33.95
C ASP A 156 9.94 14.50 35.20
N ALA A 157 9.00 13.55 35.20
CA ALA A 157 8.77 12.62 36.30
C ALA A 157 10.02 11.80 36.68
N ALA A 158 10.91 11.50 35.72
CA ALA A 158 12.16 10.79 36.00
C ALA A 158 13.07 11.54 36.98
N THR A 159 12.97 12.87 37.02
CA THR A 159 13.80 13.69 37.91
C THR A 159 13.36 13.62 39.38
N VAL A 160 12.13 13.21 39.67
CA VAL A 160 11.66 12.93 41.04
C VAL A 160 12.45 11.78 41.65
N THR A 161 12.69 10.72 40.88
CA THR A 161 13.47 9.56 41.34
C THR A 161 14.91 9.95 41.66
N SER A 162 15.61 10.61 40.73
CA SER A 162 16.98 11.09 40.99
C SER A 162 17.03 12.11 42.13
N GLY A 163 16.01 12.98 42.22
CA GLY A 163 15.89 13.98 43.28
C GLY A 163 15.69 13.36 44.65
N ASN A 164 14.80 12.36 44.79
CA ASN A 164 14.59 11.62 46.03
C ASN A 164 15.86 10.88 46.48
N THR A 165 16.60 10.28 45.54
CA THR A 165 17.91 9.66 45.85
C THR A 165 18.91 10.70 46.36
N ALA A 166 19.01 11.86 45.69
CA ALA A 166 19.89 12.95 46.13
C ALA A 166 19.46 13.53 47.48
N ALA A 167 18.15 13.65 47.72
CA ALA A 167 17.58 14.11 48.98
C ALA A 167 17.99 13.20 50.13
N GLN A 168 17.79 11.89 49.99
CA GLN A 168 18.15 10.93 51.04
C GLN A 168 19.67 10.87 51.27
N ALA A 169 20.49 10.95 50.22
CA ALA A 169 21.94 11.01 50.38
C ALA A 169 22.37 12.25 51.18
N ALA A 170 21.77 13.41 50.89
CA ALA A 170 22.03 14.63 51.63
C ALA A 170 21.51 14.59 53.08
N VAL A 171 20.45 13.83 53.38
CA VAL A 171 19.99 13.54 54.75
C VAL A 171 20.96 12.61 55.48
N ASP A 172 21.44 11.56 54.81
CA ASP A 172 22.38 10.60 55.40
C ASP A 172 23.69 11.29 55.87
N ASP A 173 24.13 12.31 55.14
CA ASP A 173 25.31 13.15 55.44
C ASP A 173 25.11 14.11 56.63
N LEU A 174 23.87 14.33 57.10
CA LEU A 174 23.60 15.18 58.26
C LEU A 174 24.08 14.53 59.56
N SER A 175 24.40 15.37 60.56
CA SER A 175 24.69 14.91 61.92
C SER A 175 23.42 14.37 62.60
N VAL A 176 23.56 13.39 63.50
CA VAL A 176 22.48 12.94 64.39
C VAL A 176 22.06 14.10 65.30
N ALA A 177 20.76 14.31 65.48
CA ALA A 177 20.21 15.24 66.44
C ALA A 177 20.41 14.72 67.86
N VAL A 178 20.92 15.56 68.76
CA VAL A 178 21.19 15.20 70.15
C VAL A 178 20.53 16.24 71.04
N ASP A 179 19.47 15.85 71.74
CA ASP A 179 18.80 16.69 72.74
C ASP A 179 19.46 16.55 74.12
N GLY A 180 20.02 15.37 74.40
CA GLY A 180 20.77 15.04 75.61
C GLY A 180 22.28 15.23 75.45
N THR A 181 23.05 14.24 75.91
CA THR A 181 24.52 14.26 75.97
C THR A 181 25.15 13.34 74.93
N THR A 182 26.28 13.76 74.35
CA THR A 182 27.12 12.88 73.53
C THR A 182 28.22 12.21 74.36
N PHE A 183 28.26 10.88 74.38
CA PHE A 183 29.30 10.07 74.99
C PHE A 183 30.17 9.39 73.92
N ALA A 184 31.46 9.65 73.93
CA ALA A 184 32.42 8.93 73.09
C ALA A 184 33.10 7.83 73.89
N LEU A 185 33.00 6.58 73.40
CA LEU A 185 33.71 5.46 73.99
C LEU A 185 35.23 5.60 73.80
N THR A 186 35.99 5.00 74.70
CA THR A 186 37.45 5.01 74.73
C THR A 186 38.00 3.62 74.46
N THR A 187 39.33 3.48 74.34
CA THR A 187 39.95 2.15 74.17
C THR A 187 40.05 1.36 75.48
N ALA A 188 39.58 1.93 76.60
CA ALA A 188 39.48 1.25 77.89
C ALA A 188 38.03 0.84 78.13
N ALA A 189 37.80 -0.13 79.02
CA ALA A 189 36.45 -0.53 79.40
C ALA A 189 35.65 0.67 79.94
N ASP A 190 34.53 0.95 79.29
CA ASP A 190 33.66 2.08 79.59
C ASP A 190 32.44 1.63 80.42
N ALA A 191 31.97 2.52 81.29
CA ALA A 191 30.75 2.36 82.06
C ALA A 191 29.91 3.65 81.91
N ILE A 192 29.04 3.65 80.90
CA ILE A 192 28.21 4.79 80.54
C ILE A 192 26.82 4.61 81.15
N THR A 193 26.32 5.67 81.76
CA THR A 193 24.90 5.81 82.13
C THR A 193 24.44 7.15 81.59
N GLY A 194 23.48 7.10 80.67
CA GLY A 194 22.91 8.28 80.04
C GLY A 194 21.98 9.07 80.95
N THR A 195 21.32 10.04 80.35
CA THR A 195 20.47 11.04 80.98
C THR A 195 19.00 10.65 80.85
N ALA A 196 18.10 11.64 80.93
CA ALA A 196 16.67 11.44 80.69
C ALA A 196 16.21 12.00 79.33
N ASP A 197 17.14 12.63 78.60
CA ASP A 197 16.95 13.21 77.27
C ASP A 197 17.66 12.30 76.25
N ALA A 198 17.37 12.44 74.95
CA ALA A 198 17.94 11.58 73.91
C ALA A 198 19.47 11.75 73.77
N ASP A 199 20.23 10.76 74.23
CA ASP A 199 21.68 10.73 74.21
C ASP A 199 22.26 10.11 72.94
N LEU A 200 23.51 10.46 72.63
CA LEU A 200 24.29 9.91 71.52
C LEU A 200 25.55 9.22 72.05
N ILE A 201 25.68 7.92 71.85
CA ILE A 201 26.87 7.14 72.20
C ILE A 201 27.62 6.79 70.92
N THR A 202 28.94 7.03 70.85
CA THR A 202 29.74 6.79 69.63
C THR A 202 30.92 5.86 69.90
N GLY A 203 31.11 4.86 69.05
CA GLY A 203 32.21 3.89 69.14
C GLY A 203 32.81 3.49 67.78
N VAL A 204 33.90 2.71 67.82
CA VAL A 204 34.55 2.12 66.65
C VAL A 204 34.92 0.68 66.99
N SER A 205 34.52 -0.27 66.15
CA SER A 205 35.04 -1.64 66.22
C SER A 205 36.24 -1.78 65.30
N SER A 206 37.39 -2.13 65.86
CA SER A 206 38.64 -2.28 65.12
C SER A 206 39.46 -3.46 65.61
N ALA A 207 40.11 -4.16 64.67
CA ALA A 207 41.13 -5.16 65.01
C ALA A 207 42.41 -4.50 65.59
N LEU A 208 42.57 -3.18 65.44
CA LEU A 208 43.65 -2.43 66.06
C LEU A 208 43.20 -1.95 67.44
N ALA A 209 43.81 -2.47 68.50
CA ALA A 209 43.50 -2.09 69.88
C ALA A 209 43.60 -0.56 70.15
N SER A 210 44.44 0.17 69.41
CA SER A 210 44.57 1.63 69.55
C SER A 210 43.41 2.42 68.93
N ALA A 211 42.54 1.78 68.16
CA ALA A 211 41.39 2.37 67.49
C ALA A 211 40.07 1.67 67.83
N ASN A 212 40.12 0.55 68.58
CA ASN A 212 38.93 -0.15 69.06
C ASN A 212 38.39 0.55 70.29
N THR A 213 37.28 1.26 70.15
CA THR A 213 36.61 1.92 71.28
C THR A 213 35.31 1.25 71.68
N LEU A 214 34.76 0.33 70.85
CA LEU A 214 33.71 -0.57 71.28
C LEU A 214 34.35 -1.89 71.73
N ASP A 215 34.49 -2.09 73.03
CA ASP A 215 35.02 -3.30 73.65
C ASP A 215 33.90 -4.20 74.17
N VAL A 216 34.13 -5.52 74.13
CA VAL A 216 33.15 -6.54 74.58
C VAL A 216 32.88 -6.52 76.09
N THR A 217 33.59 -5.68 76.83
CA THR A 217 33.45 -5.45 78.28
C THR A 217 32.77 -4.14 78.65
N ASP A 218 32.43 -3.27 77.68
CA ASP A 218 31.76 -2.00 77.97
C ASP A 218 30.35 -2.22 78.53
N THR A 219 29.96 -1.41 79.51
CA THR A 219 28.60 -1.39 80.06
C THR A 219 27.95 -0.07 79.69
N ILE A 220 26.99 -0.12 78.76
CA ILE A 220 26.31 1.04 78.20
C ILE A 220 24.84 0.95 78.62
N ASP A 221 24.39 1.94 79.38
CA ASP A 221 22.99 2.16 79.69
C ASP A 221 22.61 3.55 79.16
N GLY A 222 21.75 3.64 78.13
CA GLY A 222 21.34 4.93 77.56
C GLY A 222 20.47 5.76 78.51
N GLY A 223 19.93 5.15 79.57
CA GLY A 223 19.09 5.86 80.53
C GLY A 223 17.64 5.90 80.09
N ALA A 224 17.00 7.06 80.22
CA ALA A 224 15.65 7.28 79.68
C ALA A 224 15.75 8.27 78.53
N GLY A 225 14.91 8.13 77.52
CA GLY A 225 15.06 8.91 76.30
C GLY A 225 14.83 8.02 75.10
N ASN A 226 15.15 8.52 73.91
CA ASN A 226 15.25 7.72 72.69
C ASN A 226 16.72 7.75 72.28
N ASP A 227 17.51 6.85 72.84
CA ASP A 227 18.96 6.93 72.83
C ASP A 227 19.54 6.29 71.56
N THR A 228 20.63 6.87 71.05
CA THR A 228 21.25 6.43 69.80
C THR A 228 22.69 6.00 70.02
N PHE A 229 23.05 4.79 69.60
CA PHE A 229 24.43 4.33 69.49
C PHE A 229 24.89 4.36 68.03
N THR A 230 26.09 4.89 67.77
CA THR A 230 26.70 4.87 66.43
C THR A 230 28.05 4.17 66.47
N ALA A 231 28.33 3.31 65.47
CA ALA A 231 29.65 2.70 65.34
C ALA A 231 30.12 2.52 63.88
N ASP A 232 31.40 2.83 63.63
CA ASP A 232 32.10 2.39 62.42
C ASP A 232 32.75 1.02 62.65
N LEU A 233 32.36 0.03 61.86
CA LEU A 233 32.85 -1.33 61.91
C LEU A 233 34.00 -1.52 60.90
N VAL A 234 35.22 -1.24 61.36
CA VAL A 234 36.44 -1.58 60.62
C VAL A 234 36.74 -3.08 60.74
N SER A 235 36.33 -3.72 61.84
CA SER A 235 36.27 -5.18 62.07
C SER A 235 34.88 -5.62 62.53
N ASN A 236 34.62 -6.93 62.58
CA ASN A 236 33.39 -7.47 63.15
C ASN A 236 33.33 -7.15 64.66
N PHE A 237 32.13 -6.85 65.15
CA PHE A 237 31.84 -6.86 66.59
C PHE A 237 31.28 -8.24 66.95
N THR A 238 31.84 -8.87 67.98
CA THR A 238 31.54 -10.26 68.37
C THR A 238 30.62 -10.35 69.58
N GLY A 239 29.85 -9.31 69.85
CA GLY A 239 28.93 -9.25 70.98
C GLY A 239 29.60 -8.99 72.31
N PHE A 240 28.81 -8.56 73.29
CA PHE A 240 29.28 -8.39 74.66
C PHE A 240 29.45 -9.75 75.35
N THR A 241 30.53 -9.89 76.12
CA THR A 241 30.82 -11.12 76.88
C THR A 241 30.57 -10.92 78.38
N THR A 242 31.04 -9.80 78.91
CA THR A 242 30.82 -9.38 80.31
C THR A 242 30.22 -7.98 80.41
N GLY A 243 30.29 -7.20 79.33
CA GLY A 243 29.60 -5.93 79.17
C GLY A 243 28.12 -6.10 78.79
N SER A 244 27.46 -4.99 78.47
CA SER A 244 26.07 -4.96 78.03
C SER A 244 25.69 -3.64 77.37
N MET A 245 24.63 -3.63 76.58
CA MET A 245 23.95 -2.42 76.12
C MET A 245 22.45 -2.49 76.43
N THR A 246 21.95 -1.56 77.22
CA THR A 246 20.53 -1.47 77.63
C THR A 246 20.00 -0.05 77.44
N ASN A 247 18.69 0.08 77.25
CA ASN A 247 18.01 1.38 77.03
C ASN A 247 18.69 2.21 75.93
N VAL A 248 19.01 1.56 74.80
CA VAL A 248 19.47 2.22 73.58
C VAL A 248 18.54 1.75 72.49
N GLU A 249 17.67 2.64 72.02
CA GLU A 249 16.59 2.29 71.10
C GLU A 249 17.05 2.24 69.65
N ASN A 250 18.09 3.00 69.28
CA ASN A 250 18.55 3.15 67.90
C ASN A 250 20.04 2.81 67.77
N ILE A 251 20.38 1.87 66.90
CA ILE A 251 21.78 1.52 66.59
C ILE A 251 22.08 1.86 65.13
N SER A 252 23.04 2.75 64.88
CA SER A 252 23.49 3.13 63.54
C SER A 252 24.91 2.64 63.27
N LEU A 253 25.07 1.77 62.28
CA LEU A 253 26.32 1.11 61.92
C LEU A 253 26.78 1.59 60.55
N THR A 254 28.06 1.95 60.47
CA THR A 254 28.77 2.15 59.20
C THR A 254 29.86 1.09 59.07
N ASN A 255 30.33 0.89 57.84
CA ASN A 255 31.49 0.05 57.58
C ASN A 255 32.31 0.72 56.49
N THR A 256 33.37 1.40 56.92
CA THR A 256 34.35 2.08 56.05
C THR A 256 35.42 1.14 55.49
N SER A 257 35.39 -0.14 55.86
CA SER A 257 36.32 -1.14 55.35
C SER A 257 35.97 -1.59 53.92
N SER A 258 36.86 -2.38 53.31
CA SER A 258 36.70 -2.83 51.91
C SER A 258 35.88 -4.11 51.75
N ILE A 259 35.46 -4.75 52.84
CA ILE A 259 34.77 -6.05 52.85
C ILE A 259 33.57 -6.05 53.82
N PRO A 260 32.59 -6.95 53.66
CA PRO A 260 31.43 -7.03 54.55
C PRO A 260 31.81 -7.30 56.01
N ARG A 261 30.93 -6.89 56.93
CA ARG A 261 31.12 -7.02 58.39
C ARG A 261 29.91 -7.66 59.05
N THR A 262 30.10 -8.11 60.29
CA THR A 262 29.03 -8.61 61.16
C THR A 262 29.02 -7.84 62.48
N PHE A 263 27.83 -7.53 62.96
CA PHE A 263 27.57 -6.99 64.28
C PHE A 263 26.73 -8.00 65.06
N ASP A 264 27.37 -8.65 66.03
CA ASP A 264 26.73 -9.58 66.95
C ASP A 264 26.11 -8.79 68.11
N ALA A 265 24.79 -8.93 68.27
CA ALA A 265 23.98 -8.20 69.25
C ALA A 265 23.88 -8.91 70.61
N SER A 266 24.74 -9.90 70.89
CA SER A 266 24.80 -10.56 72.20
C SER A 266 25.02 -9.53 73.32
N GLY A 267 24.18 -9.60 74.35
CA GLY A 267 24.21 -8.66 75.49
C GLY A 267 23.59 -7.29 75.22
N ILE A 268 22.90 -7.13 74.09
CA ILE A 268 22.15 -5.91 73.74
C ILE A 268 20.65 -6.18 73.87
N THR A 269 19.93 -5.29 74.57
CA THR A 269 18.47 -5.40 74.75
C THR A 269 17.80 -4.03 74.66
N GLY A 270 16.53 -4.00 74.24
CA GLY A 270 15.73 -2.77 74.14
C GLY A 270 15.83 -2.02 72.80
N VAL A 271 16.65 -2.49 71.87
CA VAL A 271 16.79 -1.87 70.54
C VAL A 271 15.50 -2.02 69.74
N THR A 272 15.05 -0.91 69.16
CA THR A 272 13.86 -0.84 68.29
C THR A 272 14.22 -0.65 66.82
N SER A 273 15.38 -0.05 66.54
CA SER A 273 15.86 0.18 65.18
C SER A 273 17.36 -0.07 65.01
N TYR A 274 17.72 -0.68 63.88
CA TYR A 274 19.09 -0.77 63.38
C TYR A 274 19.19 -0.04 62.04
N THR A 275 20.14 0.87 61.88
CA THR A 275 20.45 1.54 60.61
C THR A 275 21.83 1.13 60.14
N ILE A 276 21.93 0.46 59.01
CA ILE A 276 23.18 0.08 58.35
C ILE A 276 23.38 0.98 57.14
N ASN A 277 24.35 1.89 57.20
CA ASN A 277 24.76 2.70 56.05
C ASN A 277 26.17 2.29 55.61
N SER A 278 26.26 1.37 54.63
CA SER A 278 27.55 0.90 54.14
C SER A 278 27.50 0.33 52.74
N ALA A 279 28.39 0.81 51.88
CA ALA A 279 28.63 0.26 50.55
C ALA A 279 29.06 -1.22 50.53
N LYS A 280 29.64 -1.72 51.63
CA LYS A 280 30.06 -3.14 51.76
C LYS A 280 29.15 -3.96 52.66
N GLY A 281 28.25 -3.31 53.39
CA GLY A 281 27.25 -3.94 54.25
C GLY A 281 27.76 -4.37 55.62
N VAL A 282 26.79 -4.57 56.50
CA VAL A 282 26.92 -5.13 57.85
C VAL A 282 25.75 -6.09 58.06
N SER A 283 26.01 -7.36 58.38
CA SER A 283 24.99 -8.31 58.81
C SER A 283 24.84 -8.29 60.33
N LEU A 284 23.64 -8.63 60.82
CA LEU A 284 23.32 -8.70 62.24
C LEU A 284 23.24 -10.16 62.68
N SER A 285 23.80 -10.50 63.83
CA SER A 285 23.60 -11.81 64.47
C SER A 285 23.18 -11.67 65.92
N ASP A 286 22.63 -12.74 66.47
CA ASP A 286 22.25 -12.84 67.89
C ASP A 286 21.33 -11.71 68.37
N LEU A 287 20.39 -11.30 67.52
CA LEU A 287 19.34 -10.36 67.87
C LEU A 287 18.44 -10.94 68.97
N ALA A 288 18.11 -10.13 69.97
CA ALA A 288 17.27 -10.57 71.08
C ALA A 288 15.79 -10.72 70.71
N ALA A 289 15.32 -9.94 69.73
CA ALA A 289 13.96 -9.93 69.18
C ALA A 289 13.96 -9.19 67.82
N THR A 290 12.86 -9.25 67.08
CA THR A 290 12.67 -8.44 65.86
C THR A 290 12.77 -6.94 66.14
N ALA A 291 13.46 -6.22 65.27
CA ALA A 291 13.55 -4.76 65.24
C ALA A 291 13.36 -4.27 63.79
N THR A 292 13.08 -2.98 63.61
CA THR A 292 13.11 -2.37 62.27
C THR A 292 14.56 -2.26 61.82
N VAL A 293 14.88 -2.75 60.62
CA VAL A 293 16.26 -2.66 60.10
C VAL A 293 16.31 -1.87 58.80
N SER A 294 17.03 -0.75 58.82
CA SER A 294 17.25 0.11 57.66
C SER A 294 18.58 -0.23 57.01
N VAL A 295 18.59 -0.73 55.77
CA VAL A 295 19.80 -0.98 54.99
C VAL A 295 19.93 0.10 53.92
N LYS A 296 21.04 0.83 53.93
CA LYS A 296 21.31 1.95 53.02
C LYS A 296 22.62 1.75 52.27
N ASN A 297 22.60 2.10 50.98
CA ASN A 297 23.75 2.25 50.09
C ASN A 297 24.60 0.98 49.88
N GLN A 298 24.14 -0.19 50.31
CA GLN A 298 24.87 -1.44 50.12
C GLN A 298 24.83 -1.85 48.66
N ALA A 299 25.95 -1.69 47.94
CA ALA A 299 25.96 -1.84 46.49
C ALA A 299 25.83 -3.31 46.00
N SER A 300 26.26 -4.29 46.80
CA SER A 300 26.22 -5.72 46.47
C SER A 300 26.54 -6.60 47.69
N GLY A 301 26.43 -7.93 47.51
CA GLY A 301 26.81 -8.91 48.51
C GLY A 301 25.61 -9.40 49.30
N ASN A 302 25.80 -9.62 50.61
CA ASN A 302 24.80 -10.24 51.47
C ASN A 302 24.47 -9.32 52.63
N PHE A 303 23.20 -9.32 53.03
CA PHE A 303 22.73 -8.79 54.31
C PHE A 303 21.93 -9.90 54.99
N SER A 304 22.26 -10.20 56.24
CA SER A 304 21.61 -11.26 57.01
C SER A 304 21.28 -10.80 58.42
N THR A 305 20.17 -11.32 58.96
CA THR A 305 19.79 -11.20 60.37
C THR A 305 19.66 -12.59 60.96
N ALA A 306 20.07 -12.78 62.22
CA ALA A 306 19.86 -14.02 62.96
C ALA A 306 19.55 -13.70 64.43
N PHE A 307 18.80 -14.59 65.08
CA PHE A 307 18.34 -14.41 66.45
C PHE A 307 19.19 -15.20 67.46
N ALA A 308 19.28 -14.66 68.67
CA ALA A 308 20.00 -15.30 69.77
C ALA A 308 19.31 -16.59 70.21
N THR A 309 20.06 -17.52 70.77
CA THR A 309 19.50 -18.78 71.31
C THR A 309 18.39 -18.51 72.33
N GLY A 310 17.20 -19.04 72.06
CA GLY A 310 16.02 -18.89 72.93
C GLY A 310 15.10 -17.71 72.60
N ALA A 311 15.41 -16.93 71.55
CA ALA A 311 14.48 -15.95 70.98
C ALA A 311 13.19 -16.63 70.49
N ALA A 312 12.07 -15.90 70.48
CA ALA A 312 10.76 -16.45 70.15
C ALA A 312 10.67 -16.85 68.67
N GLU A 313 11.33 -16.07 67.83
CA GLU A 313 11.39 -16.15 66.37
C GLU A 313 11.97 -17.49 65.90
N LEU A 314 12.90 -18.09 66.65
CA LEU A 314 13.47 -19.41 66.33
C LEU A 314 12.45 -20.57 66.36
N THR A 315 11.27 -20.35 66.93
CA THR A 315 10.23 -21.39 67.10
C THR A 315 8.83 -20.95 66.72
N GLY A 316 8.66 -19.67 66.37
CA GLY A 316 7.38 -19.16 65.91
C GLY A 316 7.08 -19.65 64.49
N THR A 317 5.92 -19.26 64.00
CA THR A 317 5.41 -19.67 62.66
C THR A 317 4.69 -18.53 61.96
N THR A 318 4.82 -17.31 62.52
CA THR A 318 4.15 -16.08 62.09
C THR A 318 5.02 -14.87 62.39
N ASP A 319 6.32 -15.05 62.48
CA ASP A 319 7.28 -14.02 62.82
C ASP A 319 7.43 -13.04 61.64
N ALA A 320 7.54 -11.76 61.99
CA ALA A 320 7.53 -10.68 61.01
C ALA A 320 8.66 -9.69 61.27
N MET A 321 9.35 -9.29 60.21
CA MET A 321 10.41 -8.28 60.27
C MET A 321 10.13 -7.17 59.26
N THR A 322 10.43 -5.92 59.66
CA THR A 322 10.39 -4.76 58.75
C THR A 322 11.81 -4.37 58.35
N LEU A 323 12.06 -4.33 57.05
CA LEU A 323 13.26 -3.79 56.43
C LEU A 323 12.95 -2.47 55.73
N SER A 324 13.75 -1.44 55.97
CA SER A 324 13.74 -0.24 55.15
C SER A 324 14.94 -0.28 54.21
N LEU A 325 14.73 -0.20 52.90
CA LEU A 325 15.80 -0.27 51.90
C LEU A 325 15.96 1.07 51.19
N SER A 326 17.19 1.57 51.13
CA SER A 326 17.52 2.77 50.38
C SER A 326 18.80 2.60 49.56
N ASN A 327 18.67 2.65 48.23
CA ASN A 327 19.79 2.47 47.30
C ASN A 327 20.57 1.15 47.55
N VAL A 328 19.84 0.06 47.77
CA VAL A 328 20.41 -1.27 48.05
C VAL A 328 20.54 -2.07 46.76
N GLY A 329 21.72 -2.59 46.46
CA GLY A 329 22.05 -3.21 45.19
C GLY A 329 22.46 -2.20 44.12
N THR A 330 22.86 -2.72 42.96
CA THR A 330 23.27 -1.94 41.79
C THR A 330 22.38 -2.32 40.61
N ALA A 331 21.62 -1.37 40.07
CA ALA A 331 20.84 -1.57 38.85
C ALA A 331 21.74 -1.55 37.60
N ALA A 332 21.37 -2.35 36.59
CA ALA A 332 22.02 -2.27 35.29
C ALA A 332 21.83 -0.89 34.65
N SER A 333 22.84 -0.40 33.93
CA SER A 333 22.67 0.75 33.06
C SER A 333 21.65 0.44 31.96
N ALA A 334 20.81 1.43 31.63
CA ALA A 334 19.99 1.35 30.42
C ALA A 334 20.86 1.09 29.17
N THR A 335 20.31 0.37 28.20
CA THR A 335 21.04 0.02 26.98
C THR A 335 21.51 1.28 26.25
N GLY A 336 22.78 1.32 25.86
CA GLY A 336 23.37 2.47 25.15
C GLY A 336 23.96 3.57 26.05
N VAL A 337 23.89 3.43 27.37
CA VAL A 337 24.55 4.34 28.32
C VAL A 337 26.01 3.94 28.54
N THR A 338 26.92 4.92 28.54
CA THR A 338 28.34 4.74 28.85
C THR A 338 28.76 5.64 30.02
N PRO A 339 29.42 5.10 31.08
CA PRO A 339 29.87 3.72 31.25
C PRO A 339 28.71 2.73 31.53
N VAL A 340 28.87 1.48 31.10
CA VAL A 340 27.91 0.40 31.38
C VAL A 340 28.16 -0.12 32.80
N VAL A 341 27.13 -0.06 33.64
CA VAL A 341 27.10 -0.65 34.98
C VAL A 341 26.43 -2.03 34.90
N THR A 342 27.09 -3.03 35.45
CA THR A 342 26.53 -4.38 35.59
C THR A 342 25.61 -4.45 36.80
N GLU A 343 24.46 -5.09 36.65
CA GLU A 343 23.56 -5.35 37.78
C GLU A 343 24.24 -6.21 38.85
N ALA A 344 24.00 -5.88 40.11
CA ALA A 344 24.41 -6.66 41.26
C ALA A 344 23.33 -6.57 42.35
N ALA A 345 22.67 -7.69 42.65
CA ALA A 345 21.70 -7.75 43.73
C ALA A 345 22.39 -7.85 45.11
N VAL A 346 21.73 -7.32 46.14
CA VAL A 346 22.03 -7.71 47.53
C VAL A 346 21.13 -8.88 47.90
N THR A 347 21.74 -9.97 48.35
CA THR A 347 21.00 -11.13 48.87
C THR A 347 20.57 -10.83 50.31
N ILE A 348 19.26 -10.85 50.55
CA ILE A 348 18.67 -10.61 51.87
C ILE A 348 18.35 -11.95 52.53
N THR A 349 18.76 -12.12 53.78
CA THR A 349 18.61 -13.34 54.56
C THR A 349 17.98 -13.00 55.91
N ALA A 350 16.65 -13.06 55.99
CA ALA A 350 15.92 -12.86 57.24
C ALA A 350 15.66 -14.22 57.90
N ASN A 351 16.64 -14.77 58.62
CA ASN A 351 16.51 -16.11 59.22
C ASN A 351 15.33 -16.17 60.20
N ASP A 352 14.57 -17.27 60.17
CA ASP A 352 13.45 -17.54 61.07
C ASP A 352 12.33 -16.48 61.02
N ILE A 353 12.07 -15.91 59.82
CA ILE A 353 10.99 -14.93 59.58
C ILE A 353 10.04 -15.46 58.50
N GLU A 354 8.75 -15.57 58.82
CA GLU A 354 7.72 -15.95 57.85
C GLU A 354 7.24 -14.80 56.98
N THR A 355 7.20 -13.57 57.51
CA THR A 355 6.70 -12.38 56.79
C THR A 355 7.71 -11.24 56.79
N LEU A 356 8.19 -10.87 55.61
CA LEU A 356 9.11 -9.74 55.44
C LEU A 356 8.38 -8.52 54.88
N ALA A 357 8.34 -7.42 55.62
CA ALA A 357 7.84 -6.13 55.16
C ALA A 357 8.99 -5.24 54.70
N ILE A 358 8.92 -4.72 53.48
CA ILE A 358 9.97 -3.91 52.85
C ILE A 358 9.44 -2.50 52.58
N GLN A 359 10.05 -1.49 53.18
CA GLN A 359 9.82 -0.08 52.90
C GLN A 359 10.95 0.44 52.00
N ALA A 360 10.69 0.65 50.72
CA ALA A 360 11.70 1.01 49.73
C ALA A 360 11.70 2.50 49.38
N THR A 361 12.90 3.09 49.38
CA THR A 361 13.20 4.41 48.81
C THR A 361 14.38 4.30 47.84
N GLY A 362 14.52 5.22 46.89
CA GLY A 362 15.59 5.15 45.88
C GLY A 362 15.50 3.90 44.99
N THR A 363 16.62 3.49 44.39
CA THR A 363 16.65 2.33 43.48
C THR A 363 17.19 1.10 44.19
N ASN A 364 16.41 0.01 44.22
CA ASN A 364 16.80 -1.22 44.93
C ASN A 364 16.83 -2.45 44.02
N VAL A 365 17.85 -3.28 44.15
CA VAL A 365 18.01 -4.59 43.49
C VAL A 365 18.37 -5.64 44.54
N ILE A 366 17.44 -6.55 44.79
CA ILE A 366 17.53 -7.54 45.87
C ILE A 366 17.30 -8.96 45.36
N ASN A 367 17.84 -9.93 46.10
CA ASN A 367 17.59 -11.34 45.92
C ASN A 367 17.05 -11.93 47.23
N LEU A 368 15.92 -12.63 47.15
CA LEU A 368 15.23 -13.23 48.28
C LEU A 368 15.23 -14.78 48.23
N ALA A 369 16.12 -15.41 47.48
CA ALA A 369 16.15 -16.86 47.29
C ALA A 369 17.23 -17.57 48.11
N GLY A 370 16.93 -18.77 48.62
CA GLY A 370 17.88 -19.71 49.22
C GLY A 370 18.50 -19.26 50.54
N THR A 371 17.89 -18.31 51.23
CA THR A 371 18.45 -17.57 52.36
C THR A 371 17.56 -17.58 53.62
N ALA A 372 16.25 -17.81 53.54
CA ALA A 372 15.39 -17.96 54.73
C ALA A 372 14.27 -18.97 54.45
N SER A 373 14.48 -20.24 54.84
CA SER A 373 13.57 -21.35 54.48
C SER A 373 12.11 -21.15 54.89
N ASP A 374 11.85 -20.29 55.87
CA ASP A 374 10.54 -20.10 56.49
C ASP A 374 9.74 -18.94 55.87
N LEU A 375 10.34 -18.16 54.96
CA LEU A 375 9.68 -17.00 54.34
C LEU A 375 8.49 -17.44 53.47
N THR A 376 7.28 -17.11 53.91
CA THR A 376 6.02 -17.45 53.22
C THR A 376 5.30 -16.23 52.66
N GLY A 377 5.61 -15.02 53.13
CA GLY A 377 5.03 -13.76 52.68
C GLY A 377 6.03 -12.61 52.57
N VAL A 378 5.90 -11.81 51.52
CA VAL A 378 6.64 -10.55 51.34
C VAL A 378 5.65 -9.43 51.07
N THR A 379 5.81 -8.30 51.76
CA THR A 379 5.12 -7.05 51.45
C THR A 379 6.11 -5.97 51.07
N ILE A 380 5.79 -5.14 50.07
CA ILE A 380 6.64 -4.03 49.62
C ILE A 380 5.81 -2.74 49.54
N ALA A 381 6.31 -1.66 50.12
CA ALA A 381 5.74 -0.33 49.99
C ALA A 381 6.83 0.73 49.81
N GLY A 382 6.43 1.98 49.58
CA GLY A 382 7.32 3.12 49.43
C GLY A 382 7.46 3.60 47.97
N SER A 383 8.24 4.66 47.78
CA SER A 383 8.40 5.35 46.48
C SER A 383 9.60 4.87 45.68
N GLY A 384 10.46 4.05 46.27
CA GLY A 384 11.61 3.48 45.59
C GLY A 384 11.24 2.39 44.60
N SER A 385 12.03 2.25 43.53
CA SER A 385 11.91 1.09 42.65
C SER A 385 12.55 -0.14 43.29
N VAL A 386 11.95 -1.31 43.08
CA VAL A 386 12.46 -2.57 43.62
C VAL A 386 12.49 -3.63 42.53
N LYS A 387 13.70 -4.11 42.22
CA LYS A 387 13.92 -5.30 41.41
C LYS A 387 14.24 -6.50 42.31
N VAL A 388 13.35 -7.47 42.36
CA VAL A 388 13.53 -8.75 43.03
C VAL A 388 14.00 -9.78 41.98
N THR A 389 15.26 -10.20 42.05
CA THR A 389 15.86 -11.08 41.03
C THR A 389 15.49 -12.55 41.18
N ASP A 390 15.09 -12.96 42.39
CA ASP A 390 14.63 -14.31 42.71
C ASP A 390 13.98 -14.31 44.11
N VAL A 391 13.19 -15.34 44.43
CA VAL A 391 12.45 -15.51 45.70
C VAL A 391 12.57 -16.93 46.27
N GLU A 392 12.19 -17.10 47.54
CA GLU A 392 12.11 -18.43 48.16
C GLU A 392 11.07 -19.34 47.52
N ALA A 393 11.37 -20.65 47.52
CA ALA A 393 10.46 -21.68 47.01
C ALA A 393 9.18 -21.84 47.85
N THR A 394 9.24 -21.46 49.13
CA THR A 394 8.17 -21.54 50.14
C THR A 394 7.21 -20.35 50.09
N LEU A 395 7.49 -19.33 49.27
CA LEU A 395 6.66 -18.13 49.17
C LEU A 395 5.24 -18.46 48.66
N THR A 396 4.22 -17.99 49.39
CA THR A 396 2.80 -18.17 49.08
C THR A 396 2.07 -16.87 48.75
N SER A 397 2.61 -15.73 49.20
CA SER A 397 2.10 -14.38 48.88
C SER A 397 3.22 -13.39 48.60
N PHE A 398 3.07 -12.59 47.55
CA PHE A 398 3.90 -11.42 47.24
C PHE A 398 2.99 -10.22 47.06
N ASP A 399 3.08 -9.21 47.92
CA ASP A 399 2.16 -8.07 47.92
C ASP A 399 2.92 -6.73 47.95
N ALA A 400 3.09 -6.13 46.78
CA ALA A 400 3.64 -4.80 46.61
C ALA A 400 2.56 -3.74 46.30
N SER A 401 1.30 -3.98 46.66
CA SER A 401 0.16 -3.09 46.35
C SER A 401 0.26 -1.68 46.94
N SER A 402 1.10 -1.50 47.96
CA SER A 402 1.37 -0.18 48.57
C SER A 402 2.63 0.50 48.02
N ALA A 403 3.30 -0.11 47.04
CA ALA A 403 4.43 0.49 46.36
C ALA A 403 3.96 1.51 45.31
N THR A 404 4.68 2.62 45.22
CA THR A 404 4.44 3.67 44.23
C THR A 404 5.57 3.79 43.21
N GLY A 405 6.75 3.21 43.52
CA GLY A 405 7.81 2.99 42.54
C GLY A 405 7.61 1.67 41.79
N ALA A 406 8.27 1.54 40.64
CA ALA A 406 8.17 0.35 39.78
C ALA A 406 8.72 -0.91 40.47
N ILE A 407 7.98 -2.01 40.35
CA ILE A 407 8.28 -3.33 40.86
C ILE A 407 8.61 -4.27 39.70
N THR A 408 9.81 -4.82 39.71
CA THR A 408 10.19 -5.91 38.79
C THR A 408 10.51 -7.15 39.60
N ALA A 409 9.70 -8.20 39.50
CA ALA A 409 9.87 -9.40 40.32
C ALA A 409 9.96 -10.67 39.46
N ASP A 410 11.04 -11.43 39.63
CA ASP A 410 11.11 -12.82 39.19
C ASP A 410 10.72 -13.73 40.36
N VAL A 411 9.58 -14.41 40.20
CA VAL A 411 9.04 -15.33 41.20
C VAL A 411 9.06 -16.79 40.74
N THR A 412 9.88 -17.11 39.74
CA THR A 412 9.92 -18.44 39.12
C THR A 412 10.46 -19.56 40.02
N SER A 413 11.09 -19.23 41.15
CA SER A 413 11.49 -20.21 42.16
C SER A 413 10.36 -20.60 43.12
N ALA A 414 9.35 -19.74 43.32
CA ALA A 414 8.21 -20.03 44.19
C ALA A 414 7.38 -21.21 43.68
N THR A 415 6.80 -22.03 44.56
CA THR A 415 6.08 -23.25 44.14
C THR A 415 4.59 -23.28 44.50
N ALA A 416 4.12 -22.33 45.29
CA ALA A 416 2.79 -22.36 45.90
C ALA A 416 2.11 -20.98 46.00
N LEU A 417 2.41 -20.04 45.10
CA LEU A 417 1.80 -18.70 45.12
C LEU A 417 0.28 -18.77 44.95
N THR A 418 -0.43 -18.04 45.80
CA THR A 418 -1.90 -17.89 45.76
C THR A 418 -2.33 -16.47 45.44
N THR A 419 -1.54 -15.48 45.87
CA THR A 419 -1.76 -14.06 45.60
C THR A 419 -0.46 -13.37 45.20
N VAL A 420 -0.50 -12.60 44.13
CA VAL A 420 0.57 -11.68 43.74
C VAL A 420 -0.05 -10.31 43.43
N ALA A 421 0.43 -9.27 44.08
CA ALA A 421 0.08 -7.89 43.76
C ALA A 421 1.35 -7.07 43.55
N THR A 422 1.36 -6.22 42.53
CA THR A 422 2.35 -5.15 42.36
C THR A 422 1.71 -3.80 42.68
N GLY A 423 2.43 -2.69 42.46
CA GLY A 423 2.11 -1.36 42.96
C GLY A 423 1.42 -0.45 41.94
N SER A 424 1.70 0.85 42.03
CA SER A 424 1.19 1.85 41.09
C SER A 424 2.23 2.32 40.07
N GLY A 425 3.35 1.61 39.95
CA GLY A 425 4.40 1.89 38.97
C GLY A 425 4.21 1.06 37.70
N ASP A 426 5.07 1.24 36.70
CA ASP A 426 5.11 0.32 35.56
C ASP A 426 5.77 -1.00 35.99
N ASP A 427 4.96 -2.00 36.32
CA ASP A 427 5.41 -3.20 36.99
C ASP A 427 5.61 -4.39 36.03
N ALA A 428 6.54 -5.27 36.39
CA ALA A 428 6.88 -6.46 35.61
C ALA A 428 6.99 -7.69 36.51
N LEU A 429 6.11 -8.68 36.27
CA LEU A 429 6.10 -9.95 36.99
C LEU A 429 6.52 -11.08 36.06
N THR A 430 7.57 -11.83 36.42
CA THR A 430 7.99 -13.04 35.72
C THR A 430 7.63 -14.27 36.53
N PHE A 431 6.83 -15.16 35.94
CA PHE A 431 6.42 -16.39 36.59
C PHE A 431 6.18 -17.52 35.58
N GLY A 432 6.22 -18.76 36.06
CA GLY A 432 5.82 -19.94 35.32
C GLY A 432 4.45 -20.45 35.78
N THR A 433 3.71 -21.09 34.88
CA THR A 433 2.40 -21.67 35.22
C THR A 433 2.45 -22.67 36.37
N GLY A 434 3.61 -23.26 36.67
CA GLY A 434 3.84 -24.17 37.80
C GLY A 434 4.04 -23.48 39.16
N ASN A 435 4.35 -22.18 39.18
CA ASN A 435 4.73 -21.45 40.38
C ASN A 435 3.55 -20.95 41.22
N ALA A 436 2.37 -20.86 40.61
CA ALA A 436 1.14 -20.41 41.25
C ALA A 436 0.01 -21.43 41.08
N ALA A 437 -0.98 -21.34 41.98
CA ALA A 437 -2.26 -22.05 41.82
C ALA A 437 -2.90 -21.67 40.47
N ALA A 438 -3.59 -22.62 39.82
CA ALA A 438 -4.21 -22.37 38.51
C ALA A 438 -5.28 -21.26 38.53
N ASN A 439 -5.73 -20.86 39.72
CA ASN A 439 -6.71 -19.82 40.00
C ASN A 439 -6.16 -18.71 40.93
N ALA A 440 -4.84 -18.51 40.96
CA ALA A 440 -4.23 -17.46 41.76
C ALA A 440 -4.77 -16.06 41.41
N THR A 441 -4.76 -15.16 42.39
CA THR A 441 -5.12 -13.76 42.21
C THR A 441 -3.88 -12.97 41.87
N LEU A 442 -3.89 -12.28 40.73
CA LEU A 442 -2.79 -11.49 40.20
C LEU A 442 -3.27 -10.05 39.99
N SER A 443 -2.59 -9.06 40.56
CA SER A 443 -2.91 -7.64 40.35
C SER A 443 -1.67 -6.87 39.94
N GLY A 444 -1.67 -6.25 38.76
CA GLY A 444 -0.60 -5.35 38.34
C GLY A 444 -0.72 -3.95 38.98
N GLY A 445 -1.96 -3.55 39.31
CA GLY A 445 -2.21 -2.28 39.96
C GLY A 445 -2.49 -1.19 38.94
N ALA A 446 -1.83 -0.04 39.08
CA ALA A 446 -1.94 1.07 38.13
C ALA A 446 -0.59 1.26 37.45
N GLY A 447 -0.58 1.61 36.17
CA GLY A 447 0.66 1.67 35.41
C GLY A 447 0.49 0.95 34.09
N THR A 448 1.59 0.68 33.41
CA THR A 448 1.62 -0.22 32.26
C THR A 448 2.31 -1.52 32.64
N ASP A 449 1.49 -2.50 33.02
CA ASP A 449 1.99 -3.67 33.72
C ASP A 449 2.15 -4.88 32.80
N THR A 450 3.22 -5.64 33.02
CA THR A 450 3.58 -6.80 32.21
C THR A 450 3.64 -8.08 33.03
N LEU A 451 2.85 -9.06 32.60
CA LEU A 451 2.89 -10.43 33.12
C LEU A 451 3.66 -11.32 32.15
N THR A 452 4.88 -11.73 32.50
CA THR A 452 5.69 -12.68 31.73
C THR A 452 5.44 -14.10 32.20
N LEU A 453 4.91 -14.94 31.30
CA LEU A 453 4.48 -16.30 31.58
C LEU A 453 5.30 -17.33 30.79
N SER A 454 5.90 -18.27 31.52
CA SER A 454 6.48 -19.50 30.96
C SER A 454 5.62 -20.73 31.29
N SER A 455 5.61 -21.74 30.41
CA SER A 455 4.75 -22.91 30.67
C SER A 455 5.28 -24.25 30.14
N GLY A 456 4.94 -25.29 30.88
CA GLY A 456 4.68 -26.63 30.32
C GLY A 456 3.21 -26.76 29.91
N ALA A 457 2.73 -28.00 29.71
CA ALA A 457 1.32 -28.23 29.36
C ALA A 457 0.40 -28.00 30.57
N LYS A 458 -0.45 -26.97 30.54
CA LYS A 458 -1.33 -26.61 31.68
C LYS A 458 -2.53 -25.76 31.23
N THR A 459 -3.61 -25.79 32.01
CA THR A 459 -4.75 -24.87 31.92
C THR A 459 -4.76 -23.96 33.13
N VAL A 460 -4.91 -22.65 32.92
CA VAL A 460 -4.91 -21.62 33.97
C VAL A 460 -6.09 -20.67 33.78
N GLN A 461 -6.64 -20.19 34.89
CA GLN A 461 -7.73 -19.22 34.96
C GLN A 461 -7.47 -18.30 36.16
N TYR A 462 -6.51 -17.39 36.00
CA TYR A 462 -6.18 -16.42 37.05
C TYR A 462 -7.31 -15.42 37.24
N THR A 463 -7.42 -14.92 38.48
CA THR A 463 -8.18 -13.69 38.73
C THR A 463 -7.20 -12.54 38.53
N GLN A 464 -7.16 -11.96 37.32
CA GLN A 464 -6.12 -11.02 36.90
C GLN A 464 -6.70 -9.63 36.65
N THR A 465 -6.12 -8.60 37.26
CA THR A 465 -6.49 -7.19 37.05
C THR A 465 -5.25 -6.31 36.87
N GLY A 466 -5.39 -5.21 36.15
CA GLY A 466 -4.32 -4.21 35.97
C GLY A 466 -3.07 -4.76 35.30
N PHE A 467 -3.17 -5.79 34.46
CA PHE A 467 -2.04 -6.26 33.64
C PHE A 467 -2.42 -6.10 32.17
N GLU A 468 -1.87 -5.09 31.50
CA GLU A 468 -2.21 -4.77 30.11
C GLU A 468 -1.52 -5.71 29.12
N THR A 469 -0.36 -6.27 29.49
CA THR A 469 0.46 -7.13 28.64
C THR A 469 0.67 -8.52 29.24
N LEU A 470 0.32 -9.56 28.47
CA LEU A 470 0.73 -10.94 28.70
C LEU A 470 1.92 -11.28 27.78
N ALA A 471 3.11 -11.42 28.33
CA ALA A 471 4.31 -11.82 27.59
C ALA A 471 4.54 -13.34 27.69
N LEU A 472 4.47 -14.05 26.57
CA LEU A 472 4.71 -15.49 26.45
C LEU A 472 6.21 -15.76 26.29
N ASN A 473 6.81 -16.42 27.28
CA ASN A 473 8.23 -16.72 27.34
C ASN A 473 8.47 -18.24 27.37
N ALA A 474 8.99 -18.81 26.28
CA ALA A 474 9.38 -20.22 26.19
C ALA A 474 8.25 -21.22 26.53
N ILE A 475 7.14 -21.15 25.79
CA ILE A 475 6.02 -22.08 25.93
C ILE A 475 6.41 -23.43 25.33
N THR A 476 6.64 -24.44 26.18
CA THR A 476 7.15 -25.77 25.77
C THR A 476 6.09 -26.88 25.78
N GLY A 477 4.94 -26.66 26.41
CA GLY A 477 3.77 -27.54 26.36
C GLY A 477 2.48 -26.75 26.16
N ALA A 478 1.42 -27.44 25.72
CA ALA A 478 0.17 -26.77 25.33
C ALA A 478 -0.44 -25.97 26.51
N LEU A 479 -0.62 -24.67 26.31
CA LEU A 479 -1.16 -23.75 27.29
C LEU A 479 -2.61 -23.41 26.93
N VAL A 480 -3.52 -23.52 27.90
CA VAL A 480 -4.85 -22.89 27.83
C VAL A 480 -4.90 -21.79 28.88
N PHE A 481 -4.95 -20.54 28.45
CA PHE A 481 -5.09 -19.38 29.32
C PHE A 481 -6.52 -18.87 29.22
N SER A 482 -7.26 -18.93 30.33
CA SER A 482 -8.64 -18.48 30.38
C SER A 482 -8.74 -17.01 30.80
N GLY A 483 -9.26 -16.17 29.92
CA GLY A 483 -9.60 -14.76 30.15
C GLY A 483 -10.86 -14.50 30.98
N ALA A 484 -11.51 -15.53 31.51
CA ALA A 484 -12.84 -15.40 32.13
C ALA A 484 -12.87 -14.44 33.33
N ASN A 485 -11.77 -14.33 34.07
CA ASN A 485 -11.59 -13.43 35.21
C ASN A 485 -10.41 -12.47 34.99
N VAL A 486 -10.18 -12.07 33.74
CA VAL A 486 -9.10 -11.15 33.35
C VAL A 486 -9.71 -9.82 32.92
N SER A 487 -9.27 -8.72 33.52
CA SER A 487 -9.52 -7.35 33.04
C SER A 487 -8.24 -6.73 32.48
N ASP A 488 -8.40 -5.63 31.74
CA ASP A 488 -7.32 -4.72 31.30
C ASP A 488 -6.33 -5.27 30.26
N LEU A 489 -6.28 -6.59 30.05
CA LEU A 489 -5.44 -7.22 29.04
C LEU A 489 -5.80 -6.72 27.63
N THR A 490 -4.84 -6.07 26.99
CA THR A 490 -4.97 -5.54 25.62
C THR A 490 -3.89 -6.10 24.70
N THR A 491 -2.77 -6.56 25.25
CA THR A 491 -1.61 -7.02 24.47
C THR A 491 -1.18 -8.42 24.87
N VAL A 492 -0.94 -9.28 23.88
CA VAL A 492 -0.26 -10.57 24.04
C VAL A 492 1.02 -10.52 23.24
N SER A 493 2.17 -10.73 23.87
CA SER A 493 3.48 -10.61 23.23
C SER A 493 4.21 -11.96 23.26
N SER A 494 4.70 -12.46 22.13
CA SER A 494 5.63 -13.60 22.12
C SER A 494 7.07 -13.07 22.20
N VAL A 495 7.66 -13.11 23.40
CA VAL A 495 9.02 -12.59 23.65
C VAL A 495 10.12 -13.64 23.48
N ALA A 496 9.74 -14.92 23.39
CA ALA A 496 10.62 -16.04 23.07
C ALA A 496 9.88 -17.10 22.25
N THR A 497 10.58 -18.17 21.85
CA THR A 497 10.00 -19.24 21.02
C THR A 497 8.81 -19.91 21.71
N THR A 498 7.65 -19.87 21.04
CA THR A 498 6.45 -20.61 21.43
C THR A 498 6.42 -21.92 20.66
N ALA A 499 6.82 -23.02 21.32
CA ALA A 499 7.01 -24.33 20.70
C ALA A 499 5.76 -25.22 20.72
N ALA A 500 4.78 -24.88 21.54
CA ALA A 500 3.51 -25.59 21.71
C ALA A 500 2.32 -24.63 21.61
N SER A 501 1.11 -25.17 21.37
CA SER A 501 -0.09 -24.37 21.16
C SER A 501 -0.48 -23.53 22.38
N VAL A 502 -0.96 -22.31 22.15
CA VAL A 502 -1.53 -21.42 23.16
C VAL A 502 -2.97 -21.13 22.80
N ASP A 503 -3.90 -21.48 23.67
CA ASP A 503 -5.32 -21.17 23.52
C ASP A 503 -5.76 -20.12 24.54
N LEU A 504 -6.10 -18.93 24.05
CA LEU A 504 -6.63 -17.82 24.82
C LEU A 504 -8.17 -17.89 24.79
N ALA A 505 -8.74 -18.53 25.81
CA ALA A 505 -10.16 -18.87 25.88
C ALA A 505 -10.94 -17.93 26.81
N ASN A 506 -12.20 -17.65 26.49
CA ASN A 506 -13.08 -16.74 27.21
C ASN A 506 -12.53 -15.31 27.32
N MET A 507 -11.98 -14.77 26.22
CA MET A 507 -11.31 -13.46 26.20
C MET A 507 -12.26 -12.25 26.10
N GLY A 508 -13.56 -12.48 25.91
CA GLY A 508 -14.57 -11.42 25.89
C GLY A 508 -14.55 -10.56 24.62
N ALA A 509 -15.00 -9.31 24.73
CA ALA A 509 -15.24 -8.42 23.58
C ALA A 509 -14.15 -7.36 23.35
N SER A 510 -13.12 -7.30 24.20
CA SER A 510 -12.02 -6.34 24.06
C SER A 510 -11.22 -6.61 22.79
N ALA A 511 -10.66 -5.54 22.22
CA ALA A 511 -9.67 -5.68 21.15
C ALA A 511 -8.36 -6.22 21.71
N LEU A 512 -7.67 -7.06 20.94
CA LEU A 512 -6.37 -7.63 21.33
C LEU A 512 -5.31 -7.35 20.27
N THR A 513 -4.14 -6.92 20.74
CA THR A 513 -2.93 -6.77 19.94
C THR A 513 -1.97 -7.91 20.23
N PHE A 514 -1.54 -8.63 19.19
CA PHE A 514 -0.56 -9.70 19.26
C PHE A 514 0.79 -9.17 18.77
N LYS A 515 1.76 -8.99 19.66
CA LYS A 515 3.14 -8.60 19.30
C LYS A 515 3.96 -9.86 19.06
N SER A 516 4.38 -10.06 17.82
CA SER A 516 5.20 -11.20 17.42
C SER A 516 6.67 -10.78 17.36
N MET A 517 7.41 -10.94 18.47
CA MET A 517 8.84 -10.60 18.57
C MET A 517 9.77 -11.82 18.53
N GLY A 518 9.29 -12.99 18.98
CA GLY A 518 9.97 -14.27 18.91
C GLY A 518 9.42 -15.16 17.78
N ALA A 519 10.23 -16.11 17.30
CA ALA A 519 9.78 -17.07 16.30
C ALA A 519 8.71 -18.04 16.87
N THR A 520 7.53 -18.11 16.25
CA THR A 520 6.55 -19.18 16.50
C THR A 520 6.83 -20.32 15.51
N VAL A 521 7.22 -21.50 15.99
CA VAL A 521 7.36 -22.67 15.11
C VAL A 521 5.98 -23.21 14.72
N ALA A 522 5.84 -23.89 13.57
CA ALA A 522 4.55 -24.38 13.05
C ALA A 522 3.74 -25.28 14.02
N ALA A 523 4.38 -25.84 15.06
CA ALA A 523 3.73 -26.62 16.12
C ALA A 523 3.11 -25.76 17.26
N GLY A 524 3.31 -24.44 17.28
CA GLY A 524 2.98 -23.53 18.37
C GLY A 524 1.90 -22.49 18.07
N ALA A 525 0.81 -22.87 17.39
CA ALA A 525 -0.26 -21.95 17.01
C ALA A 525 -0.87 -21.20 18.22
N ILE A 526 -1.15 -19.91 18.06
CA ILE A 526 -1.84 -19.07 19.04
C ILE A 526 -3.29 -18.89 18.58
N THR A 527 -4.24 -19.39 19.38
CA THR A 527 -5.67 -19.26 19.13
C THR A 527 -6.31 -18.34 20.16
N SER A 528 -7.31 -17.58 19.74
CA SER A 528 -8.09 -16.73 20.64
C SER A 528 -9.56 -16.66 20.23
N ASP A 529 -10.44 -16.56 21.21
CA ASP A 529 -11.89 -16.40 21.05
C ASP A 529 -12.42 -14.99 21.35
N HIS A 530 -11.54 -13.98 21.46
CA HIS A 530 -11.97 -12.60 21.62
C HIS A 530 -12.87 -12.16 20.45
N ALA A 531 -13.88 -11.34 20.75
CA ALA A 531 -14.84 -10.85 19.76
C ALA A 531 -14.51 -9.45 19.21
N GLY A 532 -13.62 -8.70 19.88
CA GLY A 532 -13.18 -7.37 19.47
C GLY A 532 -12.28 -7.38 18.22
N ALA A 533 -11.67 -6.24 17.90
CA ALA A 533 -10.71 -6.15 16.79
C ALA A 533 -9.40 -6.89 17.12
N THR A 534 -8.72 -7.37 16.09
CA THR A 534 -7.44 -8.06 16.21
C THR A 534 -6.35 -7.27 15.49
N THR A 535 -5.27 -6.96 16.19
CA THR A 535 -4.04 -6.43 15.58
C THR A 535 -2.93 -7.44 15.75
N ILE A 536 -2.13 -7.71 14.71
CA ILE A 536 -0.93 -8.53 14.79
C ILE A 536 0.26 -7.68 14.33
N ASP A 537 1.16 -7.38 15.25
CA ASP A 537 2.37 -6.59 15.03
C ASP A 537 3.58 -7.53 14.96
N TYR A 538 4.04 -7.81 13.75
CA TYR A 538 5.33 -8.46 13.54
C TYR A 538 6.44 -7.42 13.68
N SER A 539 7.34 -7.62 14.64
CA SER A 539 8.43 -6.69 14.94
C SER A 539 9.76 -7.43 14.98
N ALA A 540 10.79 -6.87 14.37
CA ALA A 540 12.13 -7.41 14.43
C ALA A 540 12.75 -7.17 15.82
N LEU A 541 13.66 -8.04 16.24
CA LEU A 541 14.46 -7.85 17.46
C LEU A 541 15.29 -6.56 17.34
N ALA A 542 15.51 -5.86 18.47
CA ALA A 542 16.27 -4.61 18.50
C ALA A 542 17.70 -4.75 17.91
N ALA A 543 18.31 -5.92 18.06
CA ALA A 543 19.59 -6.25 17.45
C ALA A 543 19.50 -6.31 15.91
N SER A 544 18.45 -6.93 15.37
CA SER A 544 18.18 -7.02 13.93
C SER A 544 17.92 -5.65 13.32
N VAL A 545 17.16 -4.79 14.01
CA VAL A 545 16.93 -3.39 13.60
C VAL A 545 18.24 -2.60 13.57
N THR A 546 19.06 -2.71 14.63
CA THR A 546 20.36 -2.02 14.71
C THR A 546 21.33 -2.52 13.64
N ALA A 547 21.36 -3.83 13.40
CA ALA A 547 22.21 -4.46 12.39
C ALA A 547 21.67 -4.29 10.96
N LYS A 548 20.41 -3.88 10.80
CA LYS A 548 19.68 -3.83 9.53
C LYS A 548 19.69 -5.17 8.80
N THR A 549 19.36 -6.23 9.54
CA THR A 549 19.27 -7.61 9.06
C THR A 549 17.84 -8.12 9.16
N ALA A 550 17.40 -8.93 8.20
CA ALA A 550 16.07 -9.53 8.24
C ALA A 550 15.90 -10.46 9.44
N ASP A 551 14.76 -10.35 10.10
CA ASP A 551 14.32 -11.21 11.20
C ASP A 551 13.13 -12.04 10.74
N VAL A 552 13.28 -13.37 10.74
CA VAL A 552 12.28 -14.26 10.18
C VAL A 552 11.17 -14.49 11.20
N ALA A 553 10.02 -13.87 10.97
CA ALA A 553 8.81 -14.08 11.73
C ALA A 553 8.00 -15.21 11.10
N LYS A 554 7.89 -16.34 11.82
CA LYS A 554 6.92 -17.39 11.54
C LYS A 554 5.82 -17.30 12.57
N ALA A 555 4.56 -17.27 12.16
CA ALA A 555 3.47 -17.35 13.11
C ALA A 555 2.18 -17.94 12.55
N VAL A 556 1.50 -18.74 13.37
CA VAL A 556 0.18 -19.29 13.09
C VAL A 556 -0.80 -18.72 14.12
N TYR A 557 -1.68 -17.82 13.67
CA TYR A 557 -2.66 -17.13 14.50
C TYR A 557 -4.08 -17.47 14.06
N THR A 558 -4.96 -17.78 15.01
CA THR A 558 -6.40 -17.94 14.73
C THR A 558 -7.23 -17.09 15.70
N ALA A 559 -7.88 -16.06 15.19
CA ALA A 559 -8.88 -15.27 15.91
C ALA A 559 -10.27 -15.79 15.54
N SER A 560 -10.75 -16.78 16.30
CA SER A 560 -11.91 -17.61 15.93
C SER A 560 -13.24 -16.86 15.93
N SER A 561 -13.37 -15.85 16.80
CA SER A 561 -14.62 -15.13 17.05
C SER A 561 -14.51 -13.61 16.84
N SER A 562 -13.36 -13.12 16.39
CA SER A 562 -13.07 -11.69 16.20
C SER A 562 -13.91 -11.11 15.05
N ALA A 563 -14.97 -10.39 15.41
CA ALA A 563 -15.89 -9.75 14.46
C ALA A 563 -15.46 -8.32 14.11
N GLY A 564 -14.44 -7.79 14.78
CA GLY A 564 -13.85 -6.49 14.46
C GLY A 564 -12.99 -6.52 13.18
N ALA A 565 -12.21 -5.45 12.97
CA ALA A 565 -11.21 -5.41 11.92
C ALA A 565 -10.01 -6.30 12.28
N LEU A 566 -9.41 -6.94 11.27
CA LEU A 566 -8.07 -7.53 11.36
C LEU A 566 -7.04 -6.57 10.79
N THR A 567 -6.05 -6.18 11.58
CA THR A 567 -4.88 -5.41 11.14
C THR A 567 -3.62 -6.24 11.28
N LEU A 568 -2.82 -6.33 10.22
CA LEU A 568 -1.51 -6.99 10.21
C LEU A 568 -0.44 -5.95 9.91
N ASN A 569 0.55 -5.82 10.78
CA ASN A 569 1.66 -4.88 10.61
C ASN A 569 2.97 -5.67 10.53
N ALA A 570 3.64 -5.66 9.38
CA ALA A 570 5.02 -6.09 9.24
C ALA A 570 5.94 -4.86 9.41
N GLY A 571 6.59 -4.76 10.57
CA GLY A 571 7.54 -3.71 10.88
C GLY A 571 8.84 -3.80 10.07
N GLU A 572 9.70 -2.79 10.16
CA GLU A 572 10.97 -2.79 9.44
C GLU A 572 11.83 -4.01 9.81
N TYR A 573 12.50 -4.55 8.79
CA TYR A 573 13.41 -5.70 8.91
C TYR A 573 12.75 -7.02 9.27
N VAL A 574 11.44 -7.14 9.08
CA VAL A 574 10.70 -8.38 9.32
C VAL A 574 10.47 -9.16 8.03
N ASP A 575 10.86 -10.43 7.99
CA ASP A 575 10.47 -11.40 6.98
C ASP A 575 9.32 -12.25 7.52
N VAL A 576 8.07 -11.88 7.19
CA VAL A 576 6.89 -12.70 7.47
C VAL A 576 6.85 -13.83 6.46
N HIS A 577 7.41 -14.96 6.87
CA HIS A 577 7.61 -16.12 5.99
C HIS A 577 6.30 -16.68 5.42
N SER A 578 6.37 -17.39 4.29
CA SER A 578 5.20 -17.96 3.60
C SER A 578 4.46 -19.07 4.36
N ASP A 579 5.11 -19.67 5.35
CA ASP A 579 4.48 -20.59 6.30
C ASP A 579 3.59 -19.87 7.34
N SER A 580 3.64 -18.55 7.43
CA SER A 580 2.81 -17.80 8.38
C SER A 580 1.35 -17.82 7.94
N VAL A 581 0.45 -18.22 8.85
CA VAL A 581 -0.98 -18.37 8.58
C VAL A 581 -1.77 -17.58 9.60
N VAL A 582 -2.63 -16.68 9.12
CA VAL A 582 -3.57 -15.92 9.96
C VAL A 582 -4.99 -16.24 9.53
N THR A 583 -5.81 -16.73 10.47
CA THR A 583 -7.23 -17.01 10.23
C THR A 583 -8.09 -16.15 11.15
N ALA A 584 -8.86 -15.23 10.58
CA ALA A 584 -9.88 -14.44 11.26
C ALA A 584 -11.17 -14.46 10.42
N ALA A 585 -11.78 -15.63 10.29
CA ALA A 585 -12.82 -15.89 9.30
C ALA A 585 -14.07 -15.01 9.44
N VAL A 586 -14.31 -14.43 10.63
CA VAL A 586 -15.46 -13.58 10.91
C VAL A 586 -15.13 -12.08 10.97
N ALA A 587 -13.87 -11.68 10.74
CA ALA A 587 -13.47 -10.28 10.70
C ALA A 587 -14.22 -9.51 9.61
N THR A 588 -14.53 -8.25 9.88
CA THR A 588 -15.34 -7.38 8.99
C THR A 588 -14.52 -6.65 7.94
N SER A 589 -13.21 -6.48 8.17
CA SER A 589 -12.27 -5.88 7.22
C SER A 589 -10.86 -6.40 7.46
N LEU A 590 -10.00 -6.28 6.45
CA LEU A 590 -8.56 -6.57 6.54
C LEU A 590 -7.74 -5.33 6.19
N THR A 591 -6.73 -5.03 7.01
CA THR A 591 -5.64 -4.12 6.66
C THR A 591 -4.30 -4.83 6.82
N VAL A 592 -3.44 -4.77 5.80
CA VAL A 592 -2.06 -5.28 5.84
C VAL A 592 -1.12 -4.12 5.58
N ASN A 593 -0.28 -3.77 6.55
CA ASN A 593 0.75 -2.75 6.42
C ASN A 593 2.12 -3.44 6.37
N VAL A 594 2.93 -3.14 5.36
CA VAL A 594 4.30 -3.66 5.22
C VAL A 594 5.25 -2.48 5.13
N ALA A 595 5.98 -2.24 6.22
CA ALA A 595 7.00 -1.20 6.28
C ALA A 595 8.19 -1.53 5.36
N SER A 596 9.03 -0.54 5.08
CA SER A 596 10.26 -0.74 4.31
C SER A 596 11.47 -0.71 5.23
N GLY A 597 12.27 -1.76 5.22
CA GLY A 597 13.50 -1.90 5.99
C GLY A 597 14.62 -2.32 5.06
N LYS A 598 15.45 -1.37 4.62
CA LYS A 598 16.52 -1.63 3.65
C LYS A 598 17.87 -1.88 4.33
N SER A 599 18.66 -2.78 3.75
CA SER A 599 20.01 -3.11 4.20
C SER A 599 21.00 -1.93 4.07
N SER A 600 22.13 -2.01 4.75
CA SER A 600 23.23 -1.02 4.67
C SER A 600 24.12 -1.17 3.43
N ALA A 601 23.74 -1.99 2.44
CA ALA A 601 24.54 -2.22 1.24
C ALA A 601 24.61 -0.98 0.33
N THR A 602 25.64 -0.89 -0.53
CA THR A 602 25.81 0.22 -1.49
C THR A 602 24.64 0.35 -2.47
N THR A 603 24.01 -0.77 -2.82
CA THR A 603 22.67 -0.84 -3.41
C THR A 603 21.76 -1.48 -2.37
N PRO A 604 20.98 -0.69 -1.63
CA PRO A 604 20.16 -1.22 -0.55
C PRO A 604 19.17 -2.27 -1.06
N VAL A 605 19.08 -3.40 -0.36
CA VAL A 605 18.12 -4.48 -0.64
C VAL A 605 16.99 -4.36 0.37
N GLU A 606 15.75 -4.51 -0.09
CA GLU A 606 14.58 -4.59 0.80
C GLU A 606 14.64 -5.89 1.61
N LEU A 607 14.57 -5.77 2.93
CA LEU A 607 14.62 -6.90 3.87
C LEU A 607 13.30 -7.12 4.60
N THR A 608 12.32 -6.22 4.41
CA THR A 608 10.98 -6.39 4.97
C THR A 608 10.09 -7.06 3.93
N GLU A 609 9.65 -8.27 4.23
CA GLU A 609 8.88 -9.11 3.33
C GLU A 609 7.60 -9.59 4.00
N PHE A 610 6.50 -9.62 3.23
CA PHE A 610 5.26 -10.24 3.64
C PHE A 610 4.87 -11.34 2.65
N GLY A 611 5.07 -12.60 3.05
CA GLY A 611 4.65 -13.79 2.31
C GLY A 611 3.51 -14.57 2.97
N GLY A 612 2.95 -14.05 4.07
CA GLY A 612 1.93 -14.74 4.87
C GLY A 612 0.62 -15.04 4.12
N GLN A 613 -0.10 -16.04 4.64
CA GLN A 613 -1.42 -16.46 4.17
C GLN A 613 -2.50 -15.99 5.14
N VAL A 614 -3.48 -15.23 4.64
CA VAL A 614 -4.51 -14.58 5.45
C VAL A 614 -5.90 -15.04 5.01
N THR A 615 -6.72 -15.52 5.93
CA THR A 615 -8.12 -15.90 5.68
C THR A 615 -9.08 -15.03 6.48
N VAL A 616 -9.90 -14.24 5.77
CA VAL A 616 -10.89 -13.30 6.30
C VAL A 616 -12.22 -13.45 5.55
N ALA A 617 -12.85 -14.63 5.65
CA ALA A 617 -13.97 -15.03 4.79
C ALA A 617 -15.17 -14.05 4.77
N LYS A 618 -15.41 -13.30 5.85
CA LYS A 618 -16.50 -12.31 5.97
C LYS A 618 -16.07 -10.86 5.78
N ALA A 619 -14.80 -10.57 5.49
CA ALA A 619 -14.35 -9.20 5.33
C ALA A 619 -15.05 -8.55 4.12
N ALA A 620 -15.63 -7.38 4.31
CA ALA A 620 -16.26 -6.61 3.24
C ALA A 620 -15.23 -5.81 2.42
N SER A 621 -14.11 -5.43 3.05
CA SER A 621 -13.06 -4.62 2.44
C SER A 621 -11.65 -5.12 2.77
N ILE A 622 -10.73 -4.89 1.84
CA ILE A 622 -9.32 -5.24 1.96
C ILE A 622 -8.48 -3.99 1.67
N THR A 623 -7.50 -3.74 2.53
CA THR A 623 -6.49 -2.69 2.29
C THR A 623 -5.10 -3.30 2.47
N VAL A 624 -4.23 -3.11 1.49
CA VAL A 624 -2.82 -3.49 1.56
C VAL A 624 -1.98 -2.25 1.32
N ASN A 625 -1.15 -1.87 2.29
CA ASN A 625 -0.22 -0.75 2.22
C ASN A 625 1.21 -1.30 2.34
N ALA A 626 1.78 -1.73 1.23
CA ALA A 626 3.12 -2.29 1.20
C ALA A 626 4.14 -1.28 0.66
N THR A 627 4.96 -0.74 1.55
CA THR A 627 6.19 -0.02 1.18
C THR A 627 7.40 -0.96 1.09
N GLY A 628 7.38 -2.05 1.87
CA GLY A 628 8.26 -3.22 1.72
C GLY A 628 7.80 -4.17 0.61
N LYS A 629 8.29 -5.41 0.63
CA LYS A 629 8.04 -6.41 -0.42
C LYS A 629 6.83 -7.29 -0.09
N LEU A 630 5.92 -7.48 -1.04
CA LEU A 630 4.94 -8.57 -1.02
C LEU A 630 5.57 -9.81 -1.68
N ASP A 631 5.80 -10.88 -0.92
CA ASP A 631 6.51 -12.08 -1.40
C ASP A 631 5.59 -13.28 -1.52
N SER A 632 4.84 -13.36 -2.63
CA SER A 632 3.85 -14.41 -2.86
C SER A 632 2.77 -14.48 -1.77
N ALA A 633 2.41 -13.33 -1.20
CA ALA A 633 1.37 -13.22 -0.18
C ALA A 633 0.03 -13.78 -0.69
N ILE A 634 -0.75 -14.40 0.20
CA ILE A 634 -2.08 -14.94 -0.16
C ILE A 634 -3.13 -14.32 0.75
N ILE A 635 -4.17 -13.72 0.16
CA ILE A 635 -5.33 -13.20 0.88
C ILE A 635 -6.58 -13.91 0.37
N THR A 636 -7.27 -14.63 1.26
CA THR A 636 -8.56 -15.27 0.99
C THR A 636 -9.69 -14.51 1.66
N ALA A 637 -10.52 -13.84 0.87
CA ALA A 637 -11.54 -12.91 1.32
C ALA A 637 -12.79 -13.02 0.44
N ALA A 638 -13.47 -14.17 0.52
CA ALA A 638 -14.52 -14.54 -0.42
C ALA A 638 -15.73 -13.58 -0.46
N ALA A 639 -16.00 -12.84 0.62
CA ALA A 639 -17.11 -11.89 0.73
C ALA A 639 -16.72 -10.42 0.45
N ALA A 640 -15.45 -10.13 0.18
CA ALA A 640 -15.01 -8.75 -0.02
C ALA A 640 -15.58 -8.18 -1.31
N THR A 641 -16.09 -6.96 -1.27
CA THR A 641 -16.62 -6.22 -2.44
C THR A 641 -15.71 -5.05 -2.84
N GLY A 642 -14.78 -4.63 -1.98
CA GLY A 642 -13.79 -3.59 -2.27
C GLY A 642 -12.37 -3.95 -1.82
N ALA A 643 -11.38 -3.62 -2.65
CA ALA A 643 -9.96 -3.81 -2.34
C ALA A 643 -9.13 -2.60 -2.81
N THR A 644 -8.21 -2.15 -1.95
CA THR A 644 -7.21 -1.13 -2.25
C THR A 644 -5.83 -1.69 -1.96
N ILE A 645 -5.00 -1.79 -3.00
CA ILE A 645 -3.68 -2.41 -2.94
C ILE A 645 -2.63 -1.37 -3.33
N THR A 646 -1.70 -1.10 -2.42
CA THR A 646 -0.52 -0.29 -2.67
C THR A 646 0.71 -1.17 -2.56
N ASN A 647 1.52 -1.22 -3.62
CA ASN A 647 2.83 -1.86 -3.63
C ASN A 647 3.91 -0.81 -3.86
N GLY A 648 5.00 -0.89 -3.11
CA GLY A 648 6.05 0.12 -3.08
C GLY A 648 7.02 0.00 -4.25
N GLU A 649 8.25 0.47 -4.00
CA GLU A 649 9.33 0.48 -4.99
C GLU A 649 9.98 -0.89 -5.23
N THR A 650 9.59 -1.91 -4.46
CA THR A 650 10.10 -3.27 -4.58
C THR A 650 9.11 -4.12 -5.38
N ALA A 651 9.62 -4.99 -6.25
CA ALA A 651 8.78 -5.91 -7.01
C ALA A 651 8.08 -6.90 -6.06
N GLY A 652 6.77 -7.10 -6.25
CA GLY A 652 5.96 -7.92 -5.36
C GLY A 652 5.00 -8.88 -6.09
N SER A 653 4.43 -9.82 -5.34
CA SER A 653 3.37 -10.71 -5.79
C SER A 653 2.33 -10.93 -4.69
N LEU A 654 1.06 -10.89 -5.09
CA LEU A 654 -0.10 -11.05 -4.22
C LEU A 654 -1.15 -11.92 -4.91
N THR A 655 -1.51 -13.04 -4.30
CA THR A 655 -2.69 -13.82 -4.71
C THR A 655 -3.90 -13.34 -3.91
N LEU A 656 -4.89 -12.80 -4.60
CA LEU A 656 -6.15 -12.35 -4.02
C LEU A 656 -7.29 -13.29 -4.41
N ALA A 657 -7.74 -14.12 -3.47
CA ALA A 657 -8.90 -14.98 -3.66
C ALA A 657 -10.18 -14.28 -3.18
N ALA A 658 -10.77 -13.45 -4.05
CA ALA A 658 -11.90 -12.56 -3.74
C ALA A 658 -12.91 -12.53 -4.89
N ALA A 659 -13.58 -13.66 -5.15
CA ALA A 659 -14.47 -13.81 -6.29
C ALA A 659 -15.70 -12.87 -6.29
N ALA A 660 -16.08 -12.31 -5.14
CA ALA A 660 -17.17 -11.34 -4.98
C ALA A 660 -16.71 -9.87 -5.07
N LEU A 661 -15.42 -9.62 -5.33
CA LEU A 661 -14.84 -8.27 -5.37
C LEU A 661 -15.44 -7.47 -6.52
N GLU A 662 -16.06 -6.32 -6.27
CA GLU A 662 -16.66 -5.48 -7.32
C GLU A 662 -15.72 -4.32 -7.70
N ASN A 663 -15.01 -3.76 -6.71
CA ASN A 663 -14.14 -2.59 -6.87
C ASN A 663 -12.69 -2.93 -6.51
N LEU A 664 -11.77 -2.71 -7.43
CA LEU A 664 -10.33 -2.91 -7.22
C LEU A 664 -9.55 -1.63 -7.55
N THR A 665 -8.78 -1.13 -6.59
CA THR A 665 -7.81 -0.05 -6.82
C THR A 665 -6.41 -0.56 -6.55
N VAL A 666 -5.50 -0.40 -7.50
CA VAL A 666 -4.10 -0.82 -7.41
C VAL A 666 -3.19 0.36 -7.72
N THR A 667 -2.25 0.66 -6.82
CA THR A 667 -1.15 1.60 -7.06
C THR A 667 0.16 0.87 -6.83
N THR A 668 1.06 0.86 -7.80
CA THR A 668 2.32 0.15 -7.67
C THR A 668 3.53 0.98 -8.09
N GLY A 669 4.54 1.04 -7.22
CA GLY A 669 5.84 1.63 -7.49
C GLY A 669 6.73 0.76 -8.38
N ASN A 670 6.46 -0.54 -8.50
CA ASN A 670 7.25 -1.51 -9.29
C ASN A 670 6.36 -2.65 -9.85
N THR A 671 6.95 -3.73 -10.37
CA THR A 671 6.24 -4.93 -10.80
C THR A 671 5.37 -5.48 -9.68
N LEU A 672 4.10 -5.76 -9.97
CA LEU A 672 3.17 -6.43 -9.06
C LEU A 672 2.41 -7.51 -9.83
N SER A 673 2.48 -8.76 -9.37
CA SER A 673 1.78 -9.90 -9.99
C SER A 673 0.60 -10.37 -9.14
N PHE A 674 -0.58 -10.40 -9.76
CA PHE A 674 -1.80 -11.04 -9.24
C PHE A 674 -2.02 -12.45 -9.80
N ALA A 675 -0.97 -13.14 -10.28
CA ALA A 675 -1.09 -14.51 -10.79
C ALA A 675 -1.76 -15.44 -9.76
N GLY A 676 -2.75 -16.23 -10.20
CA GLY A 676 -3.51 -17.12 -9.33
C GLY A 676 -4.66 -16.48 -8.54
N SER A 677 -4.84 -15.15 -8.66
CA SER A 677 -5.96 -14.45 -8.03
C SER A 677 -7.31 -14.80 -8.68
N THR A 678 -8.39 -14.82 -7.90
CA THR A 678 -9.75 -14.97 -8.40
C THR A 678 -10.48 -13.63 -8.36
N LEU A 679 -10.43 -12.90 -9.48
CA LEU A 679 -10.96 -11.54 -9.64
C LEU A 679 -12.24 -11.50 -10.48
N THR A 680 -12.95 -12.63 -10.61
CA THR A 680 -14.04 -12.81 -11.56
C THR A 680 -15.24 -11.87 -11.35
N GLY A 681 -15.43 -11.36 -10.13
CA GLY A 681 -16.51 -10.42 -9.80
C GLY A 681 -16.20 -8.95 -10.07
N VAL A 682 -14.95 -8.59 -10.44
CA VAL A 682 -14.51 -7.19 -10.53
C VAL A 682 -15.26 -6.49 -11.64
N GLN A 683 -15.98 -5.43 -11.29
CA GLN A 683 -16.76 -4.58 -12.20
C GLN A 683 -16.03 -3.28 -12.51
N VAL A 684 -15.34 -2.70 -11.51
CA VAL A 684 -14.54 -1.48 -11.67
C VAL A 684 -13.12 -1.71 -11.17
N ALA A 685 -12.15 -1.42 -12.01
CA ALA A 685 -10.74 -1.49 -11.66
C ALA A 685 -9.98 -0.22 -12.05
N ASN A 686 -9.18 0.32 -11.13
CA ASN A 686 -8.30 1.46 -11.33
C ASN A 686 -6.86 1.06 -11.00
N VAL A 687 -5.96 1.12 -11.98
CA VAL A 687 -4.58 0.64 -11.84
C VAL A 687 -3.59 1.73 -12.23
N THR A 688 -2.75 2.14 -11.29
CA THR A 688 -1.64 3.06 -11.52
C THR A 688 -0.31 2.33 -11.38
N ALA A 689 0.45 2.21 -12.46
CA ALA A 689 1.74 1.53 -12.51
C ALA A 689 2.90 2.52 -12.72
N SER A 690 3.85 2.56 -11.80
CA SER A 690 4.99 3.48 -11.89
C SER A 690 6.23 2.86 -12.53
N LYS A 691 6.41 1.55 -12.45
CA LYS A 691 7.54 0.84 -13.05
C LYS A 691 7.25 -0.64 -13.14
N GLY A 692 7.90 -1.33 -14.08
CA GLY A 692 7.74 -2.77 -14.25
C GLY A 692 6.36 -3.11 -14.80
N THR A 693 5.98 -4.39 -14.69
CA THR A 693 4.69 -4.86 -15.22
C THR A 693 3.72 -5.16 -14.07
N THR A 694 2.54 -4.56 -14.11
CA THR A 694 1.41 -4.97 -13.26
C THR A 694 0.62 -6.04 -13.98
N THR A 695 0.55 -7.25 -13.44
CA THR A 695 -0.18 -8.36 -14.06
C THR A 695 -1.46 -8.64 -13.29
N LEU A 696 -2.61 -8.58 -13.95
CA LEU A 696 -3.92 -8.90 -13.39
C LEU A 696 -4.47 -10.19 -14.00
N SER A 697 -5.09 -11.02 -13.15
CA SER A 697 -5.81 -12.24 -13.58
C SER A 697 -7.17 -11.88 -14.21
N ASP A 698 -7.93 -12.88 -14.63
CA ASP A 698 -9.19 -12.72 -15.34
C ASP A 698 -10.26 -11.96 -14.54
N MET A 699 -10.96 -11.03 -15.20
CA MET A 699 -12.02 -10.18 -14.65
C MET A 699 -13.29 -10.33 -15.49
N ASN A 700 -14.05 -11.39 -15.23
CA ASN A 700 -15.20 -11.81 -16.04
C ASN A 700 -16.39 -10.83 -16.02
N ALA A 701 -16.50 -9.97 -14.99
CA ALA A 701 -17.63 -9.04 -14.82
C ALA A 701 -17.24 -7.56 -15.05
N ILE A 702 -16.09 -7.31 -15.69
CA ILE A 702 -15.56 -5.95 -15.81
C ILE A 702 -16.44 -5.06 -16.69
N ALA A 703 -16.80 -3.90 -16.16
CA ALA A 703 -17.53 -2.83 -16.84
C ALA A 703 -16.62 -1.63 -17.11
N SER A 704 -15.75 -1.26 -16.16
CA SER A 704 -14.86 -0.10 -16.31
C SER A 704 -13.46 -0.41 -15.80
N LEU A 705 -12.44 -0.26 -16.66
CA LEU A 705 -11.03 -0.42 -16.32
C LEU A 705 -10.25 0.83 -16.71
N THR A 706 -9.66 1.51 -15.73
CA THR A 706 -8.76 2.65 -15.96
C THR A 706 -7.32 2.26 -15.62
N LEU A 707 -6.40 2.48 -16.56
CA LEU A 707 -4.98 2.18 -16.45
C LEU A 707 -4.15 3.46 -16.65
N ALA A 708 -3.24 3.72 -15.73
CA ALA A 708 -2.33 4.86 -15.80
C ALA A 708 -0.88 4.42 -15.59
N GLY A 709 0.03 4.90 -16.44
CA GLY A 709 1.47 4.73 -16.29
C GLY A 709 2.16 6.04 -15.92
N THR A 710 3.07 6.01 -14.94
CA THR A 710 3.89 7.19 -14.56
C THR A 710 5.38 7.02 -14.87
N GLY A 711 5.85 5.79 -15.07
CA GLY A 711 7.25 5.48 -15.36
C GLY A 711 7.69 5.81 -16.77
N THR A 712 8.64 6.75 -16.92
CA THR A 712 9.09 7.24 -18.24
C THR A 712 10.55 6.94 -18.59
N THR A 713 11.38 6.49 -17.64
CA THR A 713 12.83 6.30 -17.82
C THR A 713 13.18 4.87 -18.20
N ALA A 714 14.18 4.66 -19.07
CA ALA A 714 14.69 3.33 -19.40
C ALA A 714 15.08 2.54 -18.13
N GLY A 715 14.63 1.28 -18.04
CA GLY A 715 14.78 0.45 -16.83
C GLY A 715 13.76 0.74 -15.71
N SER A 716 12.90 1.75 -15.88
CA SER A 716 11.78 2.09 -14.99
C SER A 716 10.50 2.40 -15.77
N LEU A 717 10.30 1.74 -16.92
CA LEU A 717 9.11 1.91 -17.74
C LEU A 717 7.91 1.22 -17.08
N SER A 718 6.74 1.84 -17.16
CA SER A 718 5.48 1.30 -16.62
C SER A 718 4.73 0.46 -17.67
N ALA A 719 4.31 -0.74 -17.29
CA ALA A 719 3.55 -1.65 -18.15
C ALA A 719 2.40 -2.34 -17.39
N VAL A 720 1.39 -2.77 -18.13
CA VAL A 720 0.26 -3.57 -17.61
C VAL A 720 0.01 -4.78 -18.51
N ALA A 721 -0.22 -5.93 -17.90
CA ALA A 721 -0.65 -7.16 -18.56
C ALA A 721 -1.96 -7.65 -17.94
N LEU A 722 -2.95 -7.91 -18.78
CA LEU A 722 -4.28 -8.35 -18.39
C LEU A 722 -4.55 -9.76 -18.92
N GLY A 723 -5.23 -10.58 -18.12
CA GLY A 723 -5.83 -11.84 -18.58
C GLY A 723 -7.06 -11.61 -19.45
N VAL A 724 -8.11 -12.36 -19.19
CA VAL A 724 -9.41 -12.24 -19.87
C VAL A 724 -10.25 -11.13 -19.23
N LEU A 725 -10.79 -10.25 -20.07
CA LEU A 725 -11.76 -9.22 -19.69
C LEU A 725 -13.14 -9.63 -20.21
N GLY A 726 -14.10 -9.78 -19.30
CA GLY A 726 -15.43 -10.30 -19.64
C GLY A 726 -15.43 -11.81 -19.91
N ASN A 727 -16.58 -12.39 -20.27
CA ASN A 727 -16.67 -13.82 -20.57
C ASN A 727 -17.68 -14.18 -21.67
N GLY A 728 -18.07 -13.20 -22.50
CA GLY A 728 -18.95 -13.38 -23.67
C GLY A 728 -20.38 -13.83 -23.39
N THR A 729 -20.72 -14.22 -22.16
CA THR A 729 -21.98 -14.92 -21.83
C THR A 729 -22.74 -14.30 -20.68
N THR A 730 -22.04 -13.89 -19.61
CA THR A 730 -22.66 -13.36 -18.39
C THR A 730 -22.31 -11.90 -18.10
N ASN A 731 -21.29 -11.35 -18.79
CA ASN A 731 -20.96 -9.93 -18.65
C ASN A 731 -21.98 -9.05 -19.39
N ALA A 732 -23.05 -8.65 -18.70
CA ALA A 732 -24.11 -7.83 -19.28
C ALA A 732 -23.80 -6.31 -19.27
N TYR A 733 -22.60 -5.91 -18.88
CA TYR A 733 -22.18 -4.51 -18.86
C TYR A 733 -21.52 -4.11 -20.16
N ASP A 734 -21.71 -2.85 -20.54
CA ASP A 734 -20.81 -2.20 -21.49
C ASP A 734 -19.41 -2.13 -20.87
N MET A 735 -18.40 -2.53 -21.64
CA MET A 735 -17.03 -2.62 -21.18
C MET A 735 -16.24 -1.42 -21.68
N ASN A 736 -15.78 -0.55 -20.77
CA ASN A 736 -14.94 0.59 -21.08
C ASN A 736 -13.53 0.41 -20.49
N VAL A 737 -12.53 0.30 -21.35
CA VAL A 737 -11.11 0.21 -20.97
C VAL A 737 -10.39 1.48 -21.42
N THR A 738 -9.85 2.24 -20.49
CA THR A 738 -9.06 3.46 -20.78
C THR A 738 -7.64 3.30 -20.26
N ALA A 739 -6.64 3.53 -21.10
CA ALA A 739 -5.23 3.43 -20.75
C ALA A 739 -4.41 4.64 -21.23
N SER A 740 -3.49 5.11 -20.39
CA SER A 740 -2.57 6.19 -20.74
C SER A 740 -1.24 6.09 -19.98
N GLY A 741 -0.18 6.70 -20.49
CA GLY A 741 1.12 6.83 -19.81
C GLY A 741 1.99 5.56 -19.72
N LEU A 742 1.48 4.41 -20.17
CA LEU A 742 2.17 3.11 -20.12
C LEU A 742 3.30 3.03 -21.17
N LYS A 743 4.51 3.50 -20.82
CA LYS A 743 5.66 3.52 -21.74
C LYS A 743 6.33 2.16 -21.95
N GLY A 744 6.15 1.25 -21.00
CA GLY A 744 6.59 -0.15 -21.11
C GLY A 744 5.63 -1.03 -21.90
N GLY A 745 4.39 -0.57 -22.11
CA GLY A 745 3.38 -1.22 -22.95
C GLY A 745 2.14 -1.71 -22.21
N LEU A 746 1.17 -2.16 -22.99
CA LEU A 746 -0.11 -2.72 -22.55
C LEU A 746 -0.34 -4.03 -23.30
N THR A 747 -0.52 -5.13 -22.57
CA THR A 747 -0.97 -6.41 -23.14
C THR A 747 -2.33 -6.76 -22.57
N ILE A 748 -3.27 -7.08 -23.45
CA ILE A 748 -4.62 -7.50 -23.11
C ILE A 748 -4.86 -8.89 -23.72
N GLY A 749 -5.44 -9.80 -22.94
CA GLY A 749 -5.92 -11.08 -23.45
C GLY A 749 -7.20 -10.92 -24.28
N THR A 750 -8.19 -11.76 -23.99
CA THR A 750 -9.52 -11.67 -24.64
C THR A 750 -10.32 -10.52 -24.04
N MET A 751 -11.08 -9.82 -24.88
CA MET A 751 -12.10 -8.86 -24.42
C MET A 751 -13.44 -9.22 -25.04
N ASP A 752 -14.38 -9.67 -24.20
CA ASP A 752 -15.65 -10.19 -24.69
C ASP A 752 -16.82 -9.95 -23.71
N ALA A 753 -17.89 -9.32 -24.19
CA ALA A 753 -19.08 -9.00 -23.41
C ALA A 753 -20.28 -9.81 -23.90
N ALA A 754 -21.38 -9.84 -23.12
CA ALA A 754 -22.59 -10.52 -23.55
C ALA A 754 -23.23 -9.82 -24.76
N ALA A 755 -24.07 -10.56 -25.50
CA ALA A 755 -24.78 -10.00 -26.63
C ALA A 755 -25.64 -8.79 -26.23
N GLY A 756 -25.53 -7.70 -26.99
CA GLY A 756 -26.22 -6.43 -26.71
C GLY A 756 -25.40 -5.41 -25.92
N SER A 757 -24.23 -5.78 -25.39
CA SER A 757 -23.31 -4.86 -24.72
C SER A 757 -22.27 -4.29 -25.67
N ASP A 758 -21.73 -3.11 -25.36
CA ASP A 758 -20.67 -2.46 -26.15
C ASP A 758 -19.27 -2.71 -25.55
N ILE A 759 -18.24 -2.69 -26.39
CA ILE A 759 -16.83 -2.67 -25.98
C ILE A 759 -16.19 -1.37 -26.46
N THR A 760 -15.63 -0.60 -25.53
CA THR A 760 -14.80 0.59 -25.80
C THR A 760 -13.39 0.39 -25.28
N LEU A 761 -12.38 0.55 -26.14
CA LEU A 761 -10.96 0.51 -25.80
C LEU A 761 -10.29 1.84 -26.20
N THR A 762 -9.91 2.66 -25.23
CA THR A 762 -9.21 3.93 -25.44
C THR A 762 -7.79 3.84 -24.92
N VAL A 763 -6.79 3.87 -25.80
CA VAL A 763 -5.35 3.74 -25.49
C VAL A 763 -4.53 4.96 -25.94
N ASP A 764 -5.18 6.10 -26.19
CA ASP A 764 -4.58 7.31 -26.79
C ASP A 764 -3.30 7.83 -26.09
N GLY A 765 -3.13 7.58 -24.79
CA GLY A 765 -1.95 8.01 -24.05
C GLY A 765 -0.81 6.98 -23.95
N VAL A 766 -0.94 5.81 -24.57
CA VAL A 766 0.02 4.70 -24.40
C VAL A 766 1.21 4.86 -25.34
N THR A 767 2.40 5.06 -24.77
CA THR A 767 3.63 5.27 -25.57
C THR A 767 4.45 4.01 -25.79
N GLY A 768 4.17 2.93 -25.07
CA GLY A 768 4.73 1.60 -25.31
C GLY A 768 3.92 0.79 -26.33
N LEU A 769 4.33 -0.47 -26.55
CA LEU A 769 3.60 -1.44 -27.39
C LEU A 769 2.21 -1.71 -26.81
N VAL A 770 1.17 -1.67 -27.65
CA VAL A 770 -0.19 -2.12 -27.33
C VAL A 770 -0.48 -3.41 -28.07
N THR A 771 -0.79 -4.47 -27.35
CA THR A 771 -1.14 -5.77 -27.94
C THR A 771 -2.42 -6.32 -27.32
N GLN A 772 -3.42 -6.63 -28.14
CA GLN A 772 -4.57 -7.45 -27.79
C GLN A 772 -4.38 -8.82 -28.48
N THR A 773 -4.28 -9.90 -27.71
CA THR A 773 -3.91 -11.24 -28.23
C THR A 773 -5.07 -12.24 -28.34
N GLY A 774 -6.26 -11.90 -27.84
CA GLY A 774 -7.42 -12.78 -27.79
C GLY A 774 -8.54 -12.39 -28.77
N ALA A 775 -9.72 -12.99 -28.59
CA ALA A 775 -10.91 -12.56 -29.33
C ALA A 775 -11.34 -11.15 -28.89
N LEU A 776 -11.92 -10.38 -29.81
CA LEU A 776 -12.47 -9.05 -29.55
C LEU A 776 -13.90 -8.96 -30.08
N GLY A 777 -14.88 -8.91 -29.17
CA GLY A 777 -16.28 -8.62 -29.52
C GLY A 777 -17.09 -9.78 -30.10
N VAL A 778 -17.07 -10.98 -29.51
CA VAL A 778 -17.79 -12.13 -30.08
C VAL A 778 -19.31 -12.00 -29.83
N ASN A 779 -20.03 -11.40 -30.79
CA ASN A 779 -21.47 -11.07 -30.73
C ASN A 779 -21.86 -9.88 -29.83
N VAL A 780 -20.92 -8.97 -29.55
CA VAL A 780 -21.23 -7.70 -28.87
C VAL A 780 -22.01 -6.76 -29.79
N GLN A 781 -22.68 -5.73 -29.24
CA GLN A 781 -23.41 -4.75 -30.03
C GLN A 781 -22.41 -3.89 -30.83
N ASP A 782 -21.67 -2.99 -30.20
CA ASP A 782 -20.67 -2.17 -30.90
C ASP A 782 -19.25 -2.37 -30.32
N VAL A 783 -18.23 -2.22 -31.17
CA VAL A 783 -16.81 -2.18 -30.78
C VAL A 783 -16.21 -0.84 -31.19
N THR A 784 -15.78 -0.05 -30.21
CA THR A 784 -15.10 1.24 -30.42
C THR A 784 -13.67 1.18 -29.90
N ILE A 785 -12.69 1.56 -30.72
CA ILE A 785 -11.27 1.55 -30.38
C ILE A 785 -10.66 2.91 -30.74
N SER A 786 -10.00 3.55 -29.78
CA SER A 786 -9.23 4.77 -29.99
C SER A 786 -7.78 4.53 -29.57
N ALA A 787 -6.83 4.78 -30.47
CA ALA A 787 -5.40 4.62 -30.27
C ALA A 787 -4.62 5.82 -30.84
N VAL A 788 -5.19 7.01 -30.66
CA VAL A 788 -4.68 8.29 -31.18
C VAL A 788 -3.43 8.70 -30.43
N GLY A 789 -2.34 9.03 -31.11
CA GLY A 789 -1.10 9.51 -30.45
C GLY A 789 -0.31 8.45 -29.68
N THR A 790 -0.57 7.16 -29.96
CA THR A 790 0.20 6.05 -29.37
C THR A 790 1.64 6.03 -29.86
N GLY A 791 2.59 5.78 -28.95
CA GLY A 791 4.03 5.80 -29.26
C GLY A 791 4.58 4.47 -29.80
N GLY A 792 4.04 3.35 -29.32
CA GLY A 792 4.45 2.02 -29.75
C GLY A 792 3.69 1.54 -30.98
N ALA A 793 3.96 0.29 -31.37
CA ALA A 793 3.08 -0.41 -32.28
C ALA A 793 1.74 -0.73 -31.60
N VAL A 794 0.68 -0.81 -32.40
CA VAL A 794 -0.66 -1.21 -31.97
C VAL A 794 -1.03 -2.46 -32.76
N SER A 795 -1.31 -3.55 -32.05
CA SER A 795 -1.70 -4.83 -32.64
C SER A 795 -2.98 -5.33 -31.99
N LEU A 796 -4.05 -5.42 -32.77
CA LEU A 796 -5.40 -5.74 -32.29
C LEU A 796 -5.83 -7.14 -32.72
N ALA A 797 -6.38 -7.89 -31.76
CA ALA A 797 -6.94 -9.23 -31.94
C ALA A 797 -6.00 -10.22 -32.65
N VAL A 798 -4.73 -10.30 -32.23
CA VAL A 798 -3.71 -11.13 -32.91
C VAL A 798 -4.20 -12.57 -33.12
N GLY A 799 -4.39 -12.96 -34.38
CA GLY A 799 -4.85 -14.29 -34.77
C GLY A 799 -6.35 -14.57 -34.63
N ASN A 800 -7.16 -13.56 -34.32
CA ASN A 800 -8.63 -13.66 -34.15
C ASN A 800 -9.31 -12.50 -34.87
N ASP A 801 -10.56 -12.65 -35.29
CA ASP A 801 -11.31 -11.55 -35.90
C ASP A 801 -11.87 -10.59 -34.82
N ILE A 802 -12.02 -9.32 -35.20
CA ILE A 802 -12.82 -8.35 -34.45
C ILE A 802 -14.24 -8.43 -34.98
N VAL A 803 -15.19 -8.83 -34.14
CA VAL A 803 -16.59 -9.06 -34.56
C VAL A 803 -17.49 -8.07 -33.83
N ALA A 804 -18.58 -7.63 -34.48
CA ALA A 804 -19.66 -6.87 -33.84
C ALA A 804 -21.00 -7.13 -34.54
N ALA A 805 -22.06 -7.28 -33.75
CA ALA A 805 -23.42 -7.39 -34.26
C ALA A 805 -23.95 -6.04 -34.78
N GLY A 806 -23.40 -4.91 -34.35
CA GLY A 806 -23.61 -3.57 -34.87
C GLY A 806 -22.34 -3.03 -35.49
N ASN A 807 -21.82 -1.95 -34.91
CA ASN A 807 -20.78 -1.14 -35.53
C ASN A 807 -19.37 -1.51 -35.02
N ILE A 808 -18.37 -1.37 -35.89
CA ILE A 808 -16.95 -1.33 -35.51
C ILE A 808 -16.42 0.06 -35.85
N ALA A 809 -15.84 0.76 -34.89
CA ALA A 809 -15.19 2.05 -35.09
C ALA A 809 -13.75 2.00 -34.53
N ILE A 810 -12.75 2.23 -35.37
CA ILE A 810 -11.35 2.30 -35.00
C ILE A 810 -10.80 3.66 -35.40
N THR A 811 -10.15 4.36 -34.46
CA THR A 811 -9.42 5.60 -34.72
C THR A 811 -7.99 5.47 -34.17
N GLY A 812 -6.97 5.84 -34.93
CA GLY A 812 -5.58 5.67 -34.50
C GLY A 812 -4.59 6.54 -35.25
N SER A 813 -3.50 6.91 -34.57
CA SER A 813 -2.39 7.69 -35.17
C SER A 813 -1.06 7.30 -34.51
N SER A 814 -0.74 6.01 -34.58
CA SER A 814 0.41 5.44 -33.86
C SER A 814 1.74 5.81 -34.51
N THR A 815 2.78 6.04 -33.71
CA THR A 815 4.14 6.20 -34.27
C THR A 815 4.78 4.86 -34.64
N GLY A 816 4.40 3.78 -33.97
CA GLY A 816 4.72 2.42 -34.38
C GLY A 816 3.71 1.87 -35.40
N ALA A 817 3.94 0.64 -35.87
CA ALA A 817 3.04 -0.02 -36.82
C ALA A 817 1.64 -0.21 -36.25
N PHE A 818 0.61 -0.06 -37.09
CA PHE A 818 -0.78 -0.33 -36.73
C PHE A 818 -1.25 -1.58 -37.46
N THR A 819 -1.65 -2.61 -36.74
CA THR A 819 -2.07 -3.89 -37.31
C THR A 819 -3.42 -4.31 -36.75
N THR A 820 -4.35 -4.65 -37.65
CA THR A 820 -5.61 -5.29 -37.31
C THR A 820 -5.74 -6.62 -38.03
N THR A 821 -6.48 -7.54 -37.42
CA THR A 821 -7.05 -8.71 -38.10
C THR A 821 -8.34 -8.34 -38.83
N ALA A 822 -9.14 -9.32 -39.24
CA ALA A 822 -10.35 -9.04 -39.99
C ALA A 822 -11.40 -8.36 -39.10
N LEU A 823 -12.08 -7.36 -39.66
CA LEU A 823 -13.17 -6.63 -39.03
C LEU A 823 -14.48 -7.15 -39.63
N VAL A 824 -15.38 -7.63 -38.78
CA VAL A 824 -16.66 -8.20 -39.19
C VAL A 824 -17.80 -7.51 -38.43
N ALA A 825 -18.33 -6.44 -39.02
CA ALA A 825 -19.50 -5.72 -38.52
C ALA A 825 -20.74 -6.10 -39.34
N THR A 826 -21.92 -6.22 -38.69
CA THR A 826 -23.18 -6.24 -39.45
C THR A 826 -23.75 -4.84 -39.69
N GLY A 827 -23.41 -3.89 -38.81
CA GLY A 827 -23.61 -2.45 -38.96
C GLY A 827 -22.47 -1.79 -39.73
N THR A 828 -22.08 -0.57 -39.39
CA THR A 828 -20.99 0.14 -40.10
C THR A 828 -19.61 -0.27 -39.59
N ALA A 829 -18.63 -0.34 -40.48
CA ALA A 829 -17.22 -0.51 -40.12
C ALA A 829 -16.43 0.75 -40.51
N THR A 830 -15.97 1.51 -39.53
CA THR A 830 -15.20 2.75 -39.71
C THR A 830 -13.79 2.55 -39.18
N VAL A 831 -12.79 2.82 -40.02
CA VAL A 831 -11.37 2.77 -39.67
C VAL A 831 -10.74 4.08 -40.13
N ASN A 832 -10.39 4.95 -39.18
CA ASN A 832 -9.61 6.16 -39.44
C ASN A 832 -8.22 6.02 -38.82
N LEU A 833 -7.21 5.89 -39.67
CA LEU A 833 -5.80 5.78 -39.28
C LEU A 833 -4.96 6.95 -39.81
N ASP A 834 -5.61 8.07 -40.13
CA ASP A 834 -4.94 9.31 -40.52
C ASP A 834 -3.84 9.71 -39.53
N GLY A 835 -2.71 10.18 -40.06
CA GLY A 835 -1.56 10.59 -39.25
C GLY A 835 -0.78 9.45 -38.58
N THR A 836 -1.09 8.18 -38.84
CA THR A 836 -0.25 7.05 -38.40
C THR A 836 1.14 7.14 -39.05
N VAL A 837 2.20 7.13 -38.24
CA VAL A 837 3.58 7.25 -38.74
C VAL A 837 4.18 5.89 -39.08
N GLY A 838 3.82 4.84 -38.33
CA GLY A 838 4.28 3.49 -38.64
C GLY A 838 3.54 2.86 -39.82
N ALA A 839 4.01 1.69 -40.26
CA ALA A 839 3.34 0.94 -41.31
C ALA A 839 1.96 0.46 -40.85
N VAL A 840 0.97 0.58 -41.72
CA VAL A 840 -0.40 0.09 -41.52
C VAL A 840 -0.57 -1.26 -42.20
N ASN A 841 -1.13 -2.23 -41.50
CA ASN A 841 -1.46 -3.56 -42.04
C ASN A 841 -2.92 -3.89 -41.70
N LEU A 842 -3.75 -3.97 -42.74
CA LEU A 842 -5.19 -4.18 -42.62
C LEU A 842 -5.54 -5.55 -43.22
N ALA A 843 -6.27 -6.36 -42.47
CA ALA A 843 -6.96 -7.51 -43.04
C ALA A 843 -8.33 -7.09 -43.61
N ALA A 844 -9.18 -8.08 -43.94
CA ALA A 844 -10.48 -7.82 -44.55
C ALA A 844 -11.39 -6.96 -43.65
N ILE A 845 -12.14 -6.03 -44.24
CA ILE A 845 -13.09 -5.16 -43.52
C ILE A 845 -14.49 -5.39 -44.09
N THR A 846 -15.41 -5.87 -43.25
CA THR A 846 -16.80 -6.16 -43.64
C THR A 846 -17.78 -5.31 -42.85
N GLY A 847 -18.76 -4.72 -43.54
CA GLY A 847 -19.82 -3.92 -42.92
C GLY A 847 -21.04 -3.70 -43.82
N SER A 848 -22.13 -3.17 -43.27
CA SER A 848 -23.23 -2.59 -44.05
C SER A 848 -22.71 -1.42 -44.89
N ALA A 849 -22.03 -0.48 -44.24
CA ALA A 849 -21.22 0.55 -44.90
C ALA A 849 -19.80 0.50 -44.32
N VAL A 850 -18.80 0.69 -45.17
CA VAL A 850 -17.39 0.70 -44.76
C VAL A 850 -16.81 2.09 -45.02
N THR A 851 -16.13 2.65 -44.02
CA THR A 851 -15.33 3.87 -44.16
C THR A 851 -13.90 3.55 -43.77
N LEU A 852 -12.96 3.72 -44.68
CA LEU A 852 -11.52 3.55 -44.45
C LEU A 852 -10.81 4.86 -44.79
N ASP A 853 -10.05 5.40 -43.85
CA ASP A 853 -9.17 6.54 -44.07
C ASP A 853 -7.75 6.19 -43.62
N VAL A 854 -6.83 6.16 -44.59
CA VAL A 854 -5.40 5.95 -44.41
C VAL A 854 -4.59 6.99 -45.19
N SER A 855 -5.19 8.15 -45.51
CA SER A 855 -4.61 9.13 -46.45
C SER A 855 -3.26 9.66 -45.98
N ASP A 856 -3.14 9.94 -44.69
CA ASP A 856 -1.99 10.62 -44.09
C ASP A 856 -1.06 9.63 -43.36
N THR A 857 -0.99 8.39 -43.85
CA THR A 857 -0.13 7.34 -43.29
C THR A 857 1.31 7.48 -43.80
N ILE A 858 2.26 7.86 -42.93
CA ILE A 858 3.66 8.12 -43.34
C ILE A 858 4.43 6.83 -43.62
N GLY A 859 4.21 5.81 -42.79
CA GLY A 859 4.85 4.50 -42.94
C GLY A 859 4.26 3.65 -44.05
N GLY A 860 3.20 4.16 -44.70
CA GLY A 860 2.49 3.49 -45.77
C GLY A 860 1.56 2.37 -45.31
N VAL A 861 0.84 1.78 -46.26
CA VAL A 861 -0.02 0.62 -46.09
C VAL A 861 0.64 -0.59 -46.74
N ALA A 862 1.07 -1.54 -45.92
CA ALA A 862 1.80 -2.72 -46.38
C ALA A 862 0.91 -3.69 -47.16
N ALA A 863 -0.37 -3.79 -46.78
CA ALA A 863 -1.38 -4.58 -47.47
C ALA A 863 -2.77 -4.03 -47.15
N TYR A 864 -3.60 -3.96 -48.18
CA TYR A 864 -5.04 -3.75 -48.04
C TYR A 864 -5.73 -5.11 -48.03
N GLY A 865 -6.51 -5.40 -47.00
CA GLY A 865 -7.48 -6.48 -47.06
C GLY A 865 -8.67 -6.12 -47.96
N THR A 866 -9.42 -7.15 -48.38
CA THR A 866 -10.66 -6.93 -49.14
C THR A 866 -11.68 -6.19 -48.30
N ILE A 867 -12.25 -5.12 -48.86
CA ILE A 867 -13.40 -4.43 -48.30
C ILE A 867 -14.66 -5.13 -48.80
N THR A 868 -15.58 -5.47 -47.91
CA THR A 868 -16.88 -6.05 -48.25
C THR A 868 -18.00 -5.19 -47.67
N ALA A 869 -18.82 -4.59 -48.53
CA ALA A 869 -19.86 -3.64 -48.12
C ALA A 869 -21.24 -4.02 -48.66
N THR A 870 -22.29 -3.82 -47.86
CA THR A 870 -23.67 -4.07 -48.30
C THR A 870 -24.25 -2.91 -49.11
N THR A 871 -23.99 -1.66 -48.68
CA THR A 871 -24.56 -0.45 -49.30
C THR A 871 -23.50 0.50 -49.86
N ALA A 872 -22.41 0.73 -49.11
CA ALA A 872 -21.39 1.70 -49.51
C ALA A 872 -19.99 1.40 -48.94
N ALA A 873 -18.96 1.75 -49.70
CA ALA A 873 -17.56 1.78 -49.26
C ALA A 873 -16.97 3.17 -49.57
N THR A 874 -16.53 3.89 -48.54
CA THR A 874 -15.81 5.17 -48.66
C THR A 874 -14.37 4.94 -48.24
N VAL A 875 -13.42 5.11 -49.16
CA VAL A 875 -12.03 4.70 -48.98
C VAL A 875 -11.10 5.85 -49.37
N ALA A 876 -10.35 6.39 -48.42
CA ALA A 876 -9.22 7.28 -48.68
C ALA A 876 -7.93 6.48 -48.53
N LEU A 877 -7.25 6.24 -49.65
CA LEU A 877 -6.02 5.46 -49.77
C LEU A 877 -4.80 6.30 -49.39
N SER A 878 -3.66 5.66 -49.15
CA SER A 878 -2.43 6.36 -48.78
C SER A 878 -2.00 7.34 -49.86
N THR A 879 -1.72 8.59 -49.46
CA THR A 879 -1.31 9.65 -50.39
C THR A 879 0.15 9.56 -50.83
N LEU A 880 0.94 8.65 -50.25
CA LEU A 880 2.41 8.62 -50.39
C LEU A 880 2.97 7.40 -51.13
N GLN A 881 2.12 6.45 -51.53
CA GLN A 881 2.54 5.21 -52.20
C GLN A 881 1.51 4.73 -53.20
N ALA A 882 1.93 3.83 -54.10
CA ALA A 882 1.00 3.06 -54.91
C ALA A 882 0.05 2.22 -54.04
N ASN A 883 -1.22 2.17 -54.44
CA ASN A 883 -2.25 1.43 -53.74
C ASN A 883 -2.89 0.36 -54.62
N THR A 884 -3.37 -0.70 -53.98
CA THR A 884 -4.16 -1.74 -54.65
C THR A 884 -5.25 -2.18 -53.70
N ILE A 885 -6.50 -1.92 -54.06
CA ILE A 885 -7.66 -2.18 -53.21
C ILE A 885 -8.72 -2.98 -53.96
N VAL A 886 -9.37 -3.90 -53.23
CA VAL A 886 -10.51 -4.67 -53.72
C VAL A 886 -11.72 -4.36 -52.86
N ILE A 887 -12.81 -3.94 -53.50
CA ILE A 887 -14.10 -3.61 -52.88
C ILE A 887 -15.15 -4.56 -53.45
N ASN A 888 -15.66 -5.47 -52.61
CA ASN A 888 -16.70 -6.41 -52.98
C ASN A 888 -18.05 -5.96 -52.42
N ALA A 889 -19.09 -6.11 -53.21
CA ALA A 889 -20.44 -6.13 -52.70
C ALA A 889 -20.64 -7.36 -51.78
N ALA A 890 -21.25 -7.15 -50.62
CA ALA A 890 -21.64 -8.26 -49.74
C ALA A 890 -22.76 -9.08 -50.38
N ALA A 891 -22.92 -10.34 -49.98
CA ALA A 891 -23.94 -11.23 -50.55
C ALA A 891 -25.39 -10.68 -50.50
N ALA A 892 -25.70 -9.83 -49.50
CA ALA A 892 -26.99 -9.18 -49.34
C ALA A 892 -27.11 -7.81 -50.06
N SER A 893 -26.05 -7.36 -50.75
CA SER A 893 -26.02 -6.07 -51.43
C SER A 893 -26.96 -6.05 -52.63
N THR A 894 -27.80 -5.02 -52.71
CA THR A 894 -28.65 -4.75 -53.88
C THR A 894 -28.15 -3.55 -54.67
N ALA A 895 -27.45 -2.62 -54.03
CA ALA A 895 -26.80 -1.48 -54.64
C ALA A 895 -25.50 -1.22 -53.89
N LEU A 896 -24.41 -1.01 -54.61
CA LEU A 896 -23.11 -0.68 -54.02
C LEU A 896 -22.67 0.71 -54.49
N THR A 897 -22.34 1.59 -53.55
CA THR A 897 -21.66 2.87 -53.84
C THR A 897 -20.21 2.79 -53.35
N ALA A 898 -19.25 2.90 -54.26
CA ALA A 898 -17.83 3.02 -53.92
C ALA A 898 -17.38 4.47 -54.11
N ALA A 899 -16.90 5.10 -53.04
CA ALA A 899 -16.26 6.42 -53.07
C ALA A 899 -14.78 6.24 -52.74
N VAL A 900 -13.90 6.48 -53.71
CA VAL A 900 -12.46 6.23 -53.53
C VAL A 900 -11.66 7.51 -53.75
N THR A 901 -10.79 7.83 -52.80
CA THR A 901 -9.80 8.90 -52.91
C THR A 901 -8.42 8.30 -52.92
N GLY A 902 -7.63 8.65 -53.94
CA GLY A 902 -6.30 8.11 -54.21
C GLY A 902 -5.16 8.99 -53.71
N GLY A 903 -3.95 8.68 -54.17
CA GLY A 903 -2.69 9.33 -53.79
C GLY A 903 -1.93 9.91 -54.96
N ILE A 904 -0.62 10.14 -54.77
CA ILE A 904 0.25 10.73 -55.82
C ILE A 904 0.96 9.70 -56.71
N ASP A 905 0.71 8.41 -56.45
CA ASP A 905 1.34 7.27 -57.11
C ASP A 905 0.22 6.29 -57.51
N ILE A 906 0.54 5.25 -58.29
CA ILE A 906 -0.44 4.41 -58.98
C ILE A 906 -1.49 3.81 -58.03
N ASP A 907 -2.76 4.08 -58.31
CA ASP A 907 -3.90 3.50 -57.63
C ASP A 907 -4.64 2.48 -58.50
N ASN A 908 -4.65 1.22 -58.03
CA ASN A 908 -5.43 0.14 -58.64
C ASN A 908 -6.68 -0.15 -57.80
N VAL A 909 -7.85 0.16 -58.34
CA VAL A 909 -9.14 -0.01 -57.66
C VAL A 909 -9.97 -1.07 -58.36
N THR A 910 -10.22 -2.22 -57.70
CA THR A 910 -11.13 -3.25 -58.21
C THR A 910 -12.43 -3.26 -57.42
N ILE A 911 -13.56 -3.19 -58.12
CA ILE A 911 -14.91 -3.24 -57.56
C ILE A 911 -15.66 -4.40 -58.17
N THR A 912 -16.18 -5.32 -57.34
CA THR A 912 -16.90 -6.50 -57.81
C THR A 912 -18.31 -6.54 -57.23
N GLY A 913 -19.30 -6.64 -58.12
CA GLY A 913 -20.70 -6.84 -57.77
C GLY A 913 -21.03 -8.30 -57.41
N THR A 914 -22.23 -8.51 -56.88
CA THR A 914 -22.83 -9.83 -56.63
C THR A 914 -24.08 -10.04 -57.47
N GLY A 915 -24.63 -11.26 -57.42
CA GLY A 915 -25.86 -11.63 -58.13
C GLY A 915 -27.09 -10.77 -57.85
N ASN A 916 -27.12 -10.08 -56.71
CA ASN A 916 -28.26 -9.27 -56.28
C ASN A 916 -28.12 -7.79 -56.66
N ASN A 917 -26.97 -7.36 -57.19
CA ASN A 917 -26.72 -5.94 -57.44
C ASN A 917 -27.47 -5.44 -58.69
N THR A 918 -28.34 -4.45 -58.49
CA THR A 918 -29.00 -3.68 -59.55
C THR A 918 -28.28 -2.37 -59.86
N SER A 919 -27.29 -1.97 -59.04
CA SER A 919 -26.43 -0.83 -59.36
C SER A 919 -25.05 -0.90 -58.69
N ILE A 920 -24.04 -0.39 -59.40
CA ILE A 920 -22.70 -0.09 -58.89
C ILE A 920 -22.39 1.37 -59.25
N THR A 921 -22.29 2.22 -58.23
CA THR A 921 -21.96 3.64 -58.40
C THR A 921 -20.54 3.90 -57.91
N VAL A 922 -19.70 4.53 -58.72
CA VAL A 922 -18.31 4.88 -58.37
C VAL A 922 -18.13 6.39 -58.38
N THR A 923 -17.52 6.92 -57.32
CA THR A 923 -17.30 8.36 -57.10
C THR A 923 -15.91 8.60 -56.49
N GLY A 924 -15.47 9.86 -56.48
CA GLY A 924 -14.25 10.28 -55.77
C GLY A 924 -13.19 10.89 -56.68
N ASN A 925 -11.93 10.79 -56.28
CA ASN A 925 -10.80 11.42 -56.97
C ASN A 925 -9.51 10.62 -56.70
N LEU A 926 -8.93 9.98 -57.72
CA LEU A 926 -7.70 9.19 -57.54
C LEU A 926 -6.42 10.04 -57.56
N ASP A 927 -6.56 11.36 -57.68
CA ASP A 927 -5.50 12.36 -57.59
C ASP A 927 -4.42 12.29 -58.70
N LEU A 928 -3.15 12.02 -58.40
CA LEU A 928 -2.09 11.98 -59.41
C LEU A 928 -1.58 10.55 -59.53
N GLY A 929 -1.37 10.06 -60.74
CA GLY A 929 -0.87 8.70 -60.88
C GLY A 929 -1.04 8.20 -62.30
N THR A 930 -0.88 6.90 -62.46
CA THR A 930 -1.39 6.19 -63.65
C THR A 930 -2.44 5.22 -63.15
N ASP A 931 -3.63 5.74 -62.89
CA ASP A 931 -4.61 5.09 -62.02
C ASP A 931 -5.61 4.28 -62.84
N VAL A 932 -5.91 3.08 -62.35
CA VAL A 932 -6.73 2.10 -63.07
C VAL A 932 -7.89 1.64 -62.21
N VAL A 933 -9.08 1.64 -62.80
CA VAL A 933 -10.31 1.15 -62.17
C VAL A 933 -10.80 -0.10 -62.88
N VAL A 934 -11.13 -1.15 -62.14
CA VAL A 934 -11.77 -2.36 -62.67
C VAL A 934 -13.13 -2.50 -62.01
N ILE A 935 -14.20 -2.59 -62.80
CA ILE A 935 -15.53 -2.89 -62.32
C ILE A 935 -16.01 -4.20 -62.96
N ASP A 936 -16.29 -5.18 -62.11
CA ASP A 936 -16.87 -6.47 -62.49
C ASP A 936 -18.32 -6.57 -62.02
N GLY A 937 -19.25 -6.26 -62.90
CA GLY A 937 -20.70 -6.43 -62.73
C GLY A 937 -21.23 -7.77 -63.23
N SER A 938 -20.36 -8.64 -63.78
CA SER A 938 -20.76 -9.85 -64.52
C SER A 938 -21.57 -10.85 -63.70
N ASN A 939 -21.44 -10.82 -62.38
CA ASN A 939 -22.15 -11.70 -61.47
C ASN A 939 -23.65 -11.39 -61.34
N ALA A 940 -24.12 -10.20 -61.73
CA ALA A 940 -25.50 -9.78 -61.51
C ALA A 940 -26.51 -10.64 -62.28
N THR A 941 -27.65 -10.92 -61.63
CA THR A 941 -28.73 -11.76 -62.21
C THR A 941 -29.92 -10.93 -62.70
N ALA A 942 -29.84 -9.61 -62.59
CA ALA A 942 -30.82 -8.63 -63.04
C ALA A 942 -30.10 -7.46 -63.71
N ALA A 943 -30.84 -6.69 -64.53
CA ALA A 943 -30.37 -5.46 -65.13
C ALA A 943 -29.68 -4.55 -64.10
N GLN A 944 -28.48 -4.07 -64.43
CA GLN A 944 -27.62 -3.30 -63.57
C GLN A 944 -27.29 -1.92 -64.16
N ALA A 945 -27.30 -0.91 -63.30
CA ALA A 945 -26.75 0.40 -63.59
C ALA A 945 -25.32 0.53 -63.05
N ILE A 946 -24.31 0.58 -63.92
CA ILE A 946 -22.91 0.86 -63.56
C ILE A 946 -22.62 2.31 -63.89
N THR A 947 -22.27 3.15 -62.93
CA THR A 947 -22.16 4.61 -63.14
C THR A 947 -20.98 5.24 -62.44
N PHE A 948 -20.14 5.93 -63.20
CA PHE A 948 -19.08 6.81 -62.70
C PHE A 948 -19.70 8.18 -62.40
N SER A 949 -20.18 8.37 -61.18
CA SER A 949 -20.89 9.58 -60.75
C SER A 949 -19.92 10.64 -60.23
N GLY A 950 -19.05 11.16 -61.11
CA GLY A 950 -18.09 12.21 -60.79
C GLY A 950 -16.76 11.70 -60.24
N LEU A 951 -16.37 10.47 -60.57
CA LEU A 951 -14.99 10.02 -60.38
C LEU A 951 -14.05 10.82 -61.30
N THR A 952 -12.96 11.36 -60.76
CA THR A 952 -11.97 12.14 -61.50
C THR A 952 -10.56 11.57 -61.35
N ASN A 953 -9.69 11.97 -62.30
CA ASN A 953 -8.26 11.67 -62.31
C ASN A 953 -7.94 10.17 -62.28
N TYR A 954 -8.49 9.43 -63.24
CA TYR A 954 -8.06 8.07 -63.52
C TYR A 954 -7.68 7.98 -65.00
N ASP A 955 -6.74 7.11 -65.36
CA ASP A 955 -6.21 7.03 -66.72
C ASP A 955 -7.05 6.12 -67.60
N GLY A 956 -7.63 5.07 -67.02
CA GLY A 956 -8.52 4.16 -67.71
C GLY A 956 -9.30 3.25 -66.76
N ALA A 957 -10.45 2.77 -67.24
CA ALA A 957 -11.26 1.81 -66.50
C ALA A 957 -11.59 0.59 -67.35
N THR A 958 -11.57 -0.61 -66.77
CA THR A 958 -12.16 -1.82 -67.36
C THR A 958 -13.50 -2.09 -66.71
N VAL A 959 -14.58 -2.06 -67.49
CA VAL A 959 -15.94 -2.23 -66.98
C VAL A 959 -16.61 -3.41 -67.69
N THR A 960 -17.06 -4.39 -66.93
CA THR A 960 -17.82 -5.54 -67.44
C THR A 960 -19.23 -5.52 -66.85
N GLY A 961 -20.24 -5.45 -67.71
CA GLY A 961 -21.64 -5.64 -67.33
C GLY A 961 -22.00 -7.11 -67.16
N SER A 962 -23.28 -7.35 -66.97
CA SER A 962 -23.91 -8.63 -66.64
C SER A 962 -24.43 -9.36 -67.89
N GLY A 963 -25.10 -10.50 -67.69
CA GLY A 963 -25.82 -11.19 -68.78
C GLY A 963 -27.21 -10.63 -69.06
N GLN A 964 -27.50 -9.39 -68.63
CA GLN A 964 -28.80 -8.74 -68.67
C GLN A 964 -28.70 -7.37 -69.35
N ILE A 965 -29.84 -6.72 -69.59
CA ILE A 965 -29.88 -5.36 -70.19
C ILE A 965 -29.38 -4.33 -69.18
N ASP A 966 -28.19 -3.81 -69.37
CA ASP A 966 -27.50 -2.93 -68.45
C ASP A 966 -27.46 -1.48 -68.90
N THR A 967 -27.18 -0.59 -67.95
CA THR A 967 -26.90 0.82 -68.22
C THR A 967 -25.51 1.14 -67.68
N ILE A 968 -24.56 1.39 -68.57
CA ILE A 968 -23.16 1.65 -68.22
C ILE A 968 -22.83 3.11 -68.58
N VAL A 969 -22.36 3.87 -67.60
CA VAL A 969 -21.93 5.27 -67.78
C VAL A 969 -20.53 5.41 -67.23
N VAL A 970 -19.55 5.63 -68.11
CA VAL A 970 -18.14 5.86 -67.75
C VAL A 970 -17.77 7.33 -67.81
N GLY A 971 -16.69 7.70 -67.10
CA GLY A 971 -16.13 9.05 -67.09
C GLY A 971 -15.03 9.25 -68.13
N ALA A 972 -14.29 10.35 -68.00
CA ALA A 972 -13.14 10.63 -68.87
C ALA A 972 -11.95 9.70 -68.59
N GLY A 973 -11.24 9.27 -69.63
CA GLY A 973 -10.13 8.31 -69.56
C GLY A 973 -10.13 7.39 -70.79
N ALA A 974 -9.15 6.49 -70.89
CA ALA A 974 -9.17 5.42 -71.89
C ALA A 974 -9.87 4.19 -71.29
N ASN A 975 -11.19 4.09 -71.46
CA ASN A 975 -11.98 3.03 -70.84
C ASN A 975 -12.12 1.83 -71.77
N SER A 976 -12.14 0.60 -71.23
CA SER A 976 -12.52 -0.63 -71.91
C SER A 976 -13.85 -1.13 -71.35
N ILE A 977 -14.89 -1.20 -72.18
CA ILE A 977 -16.25 -1.52 -71.76
C ILE A 977 -16.73 -2.78 -72.47
N THR A 978 -17.25 -3.74 -71.69
CA THR A 978 -17.98 -4.91 -72.19
C THR A 978 -19.39 -4.85 -71.60
N GLY A 979 -20.40 -4.65 -72.44
CA GLY A 979 -21.81 -4.61 -72.00
C GLY A 979 -22.27 -5.96 -71.45
N GLY A 980 -22.06 -7.00 -72.25
CA GLY A 980 -22.47 -8.36 -71.92
C GLY A 980 -23.59 -8.81 -72.85
N VAL A 981 -24.51 -9.63 -72.33
CA VAL A 981 -25.65 -10.15 -73.12
C VAL A 981 -26.87 -9.28 -72.86
N GLY A 982 -27.44 -8.68 -73.89
CA GLY A 982 -28.65 -7.84 -73.79
C GLY A 982 -28.45 -6.52 -74.53
N ALA A 983 -29.55 -5.88 -74.94
CA ALA A 983 -29.46 -4.58 -75.61
C ALA A 983 -29.09 -3.46 -74.61
N ASP A 984 -27.81 -3.27 -74.35
CA ASP A 984 -27.30 -2.42 -73.29
C ASP A 984 -27.33 -0.93 -73.65
N VAL A 985 -27.37 -0.06 -72.64
CA VAL A 985 -27.26 1.40 -72.81
C VAL A 985 -25.91 1.85 -72.28
N ILE A 986 -25.00 2.23 -73.18
CA ILE A 986 -23.63 2.59 -72.86
C ILE A 986 -23.41 4.08 -73.14
N THR A 987 -22.90 4.81 -72.16
CA THR A 987 -22.51 6.22 -72.28
C THR A 987 -21.01 6.34 -72.07
N LEU A 988 -20.31 6.71 -73.12
CA LEU A 988 -18.87 6.90 -73.16
C LEU A 988 -18.48 8.29 -72.65
N GLY A 989 -17.21 8.41 -72.25
CA GLY A 989 -16.65 9.63 -71.68
C GLY A 989 -15.81 10.41 -72.69
N ALA A 990 -14.97 11.30 -72.18
CA ALA A 990 -13.93 11.93 -72.99
C ALA A 990 -12.65 11.09 -72.92
N GLY A 991 -12.03 10.80 -74.06
CA GLY A 991 -10.84 9.96 -74.11
C GLY A 991 -10.86 9.12 -75.39
N VAL A 992 -10.05 8.06 -75.41
CA VAL A 992 -10.15 7.01 -76.44
C VAL A 992 -10.68 5.77 -75.74
N ASP A 993 -11.97 5.54 -75.89
CA ASP A 993 -12.67 4.42 -75.28
C ASP A 993 -12.69 3.22 -76.22
N THR A 994 -12.53 2.02 -75.67
CA THR A 994 -12.65 0.74 -76.36
C THR A 994 -13.94 0.05 -75.92
N LEU A 995 -14.78 -0.27 -76.89
CA LEU A 995 -16.01 -1.00 -76.69
C LEU A 995 -15.83 -2.43 -77.20
N VAL A 996 -15.73 -3.36 -76.27
CA VAL A 996 -15.44 -4.78 -76.51
C VAL A 996 -16.75 -5.54 -76.66
N ARG A 997 -16.94 -6.22 -77.79
CA ARG A 997 -18.13 -7.04 -78.04
C ARG A 997 -17.89 -8.15 -79.05
N ASN A 998 -18.77 -9.13 -79.08
CA ASN A 998 -18.81 -10.17 -80.10
C ASN A 998 -19.30 -9.61 -81.43
N GLY A 999 -18.71 -10.09 -82.53
CA GLY A 999 -19.05 -9.65 -83.88
C GLY A 999 -20.23 -10.39 -84.53
N ASP A 1000 -20.84 -11.37 -83.87
CA ASP A 1000 -21.90 -12.22 -84.46
C ASP A 1000 -23.33 -11.63 -84.39
N GLY A 1001 -23.44 -10.38 -83.93
CA GLY A 1001 -24.68 -9.62 -83.75
C GLY A 1001 -25.78 -10.25 -82.89
N SER A 1002 -25.54 -11.40 -82.25
CA SER A 1002 -26.57 -12.19 -81.58
C SER A 1002 -26.21 -12.58 -80.16
N THR A 1003 -24.92 -12.66 -79.82
CA THR A 1003 -24.47 -12.96 -78.47
C THR A 1003 -24.69 -11.78 -77.52
N ASP A 1004 -24.41 -10.56 -77.98
CA ASP A 1004 -24.44 -9.38 -77.10
C ASP A 1004 -25.76 -8.60 -77.21
N GLY A 1005 -26.53 -8.75 -78.28
CA GLY A 1005 -27.71 -7.91 -78.52
C GLY A 1005 -27.36 -6.56 -79.15
N ALA A 1006 -28.35 -5.69 -79.30
CA ALA A 1006 -28.21 -4.42 -80.02
C ALA A 1006 -27.96 -3.25 -79.06
N ASP A 1007 -26.69 -2.96 -78.79
CA ASP A 1007 -26.30 -1.95 -77.81
C ASP A 1007 -26.54 -0.52 -78.30
N THR A 1008 -27.02 0.34 -77.43
CA THR A 1008 -27.15 1.77 -77.66
C THR A 1008 -26.00 2.52 -77.00
N VAL A 1009 -25.12 3.09 -77.80
CA VAL A 1009 -23.92 3.80 -77.36
C VAL A 1009 -24.10 5.29 -77.58
N SER A 1010 -23.75 6.11 -76.59
CA SER A 1010 -23.71 7.57 -76.69
C SER A 1010 -22.32 8.09 -76.33
N GLY A 1011 -21.93 9.24 -76.88
CA GLY A 1011 -20.61 9.83 -76.65
C GLY A 1011 -19.48 9.32 -77.55
N PHE A 1012 -19.77 8.41 -78.49
CA PHE A 1012 -18.77 7.81 -79.38
C PHE A 1012 -18.11 8.84 -80.31
N THR A 1013 -16.79 8.93 -80.27
CA THR A 1013 -15.95 9.82 -81.07
C THR A 1013 -15.37 9.09 -82.27
N VAL A 1014 -15.71 9.55 -83.48
CA VAL A 1014 -15.28 8.93 -84.75
C VAL A 1014 -13.93 9.46 -85.27
N GLY A 1015 -13.25 8.70 -86.13
CA GLY A 1015 -12.01 9.07 -86.81
C GLY A 1015 -10.72 8.62 -86.10
N THR A 1016 -9.56 8.99 -86.66
CA THR A 1016 -8.24 8.66 -86.11
C THR A 1016 -8.01 9.30 -84.74
N GLY A 1017 -7.76 8.48 -83.72
CA GLY A 1017 -7.65 8.93 -82.33
C GLY A 1017 -9.00 9.17 -81.64
N GLY A 1018 -10.10 8.74 -82.26
CA GLY A 1018 -11.40 8.56 -81.60
C GLY A 1018 -11.54 7.16 -81.00
N ASP A 1019 -12.75 6.84 -80.55
CA ASP A 1019 -13.09 5.59 -79.87
C ASP A 1019 -13.00 4.37 -80.80
N ILE A 1020 -12.79 3.21 -80.19
CA ILE A 1020 -12.50 1.93 -80.81
C ILE A 1020 -13.63 0.95 -80.50
N ILE A 1021 -14.09 0.22 -81.50
CA ILE A 1021 -14.91 -0.98 -81.36
C ILE A 1021 -13.97 -2.18 -81.53
N ASP A 1022 -13.89 -3.04 -80.53
CA ASP A 1022 -13.05 -4.24 -80.55
C ASP A 1022 -13.95 -5.46 -80.64
N LEU A 1023 -13.93 -6.14 -81.79
CA LEU A 1023 -14.73 -7.32 -82.06
C LEU A 1023 -13.97 -8.57 -81.60
N THR A 1024 -14.33 -9.10 -80.44
CA THR A 1024 -13.72 -10.33 -79.89
C THR A 1024 -13.83 -11.52 -80.85
N THR A 1025 -14.86 -11.52 -81.70
CA THR A 1025 -15.05 -12.47 -82.80
C THR A 1025 -15.33 -11.72 -84.10
N ASN A 1026 -14.36 -11.62 -85.00
CA ASN A 1026 -14.61 -11.06 -86.33
C ASN A 1026 -15.22 -12.13 -87.27
N VAL A 1027 -16.54 -12.03 -87.51
CA VAL A 1027 -17.29 -12.97 -88.37
C VAL A 1027 -17.35 -12.54 -89.83
N ALA A 1028 -16.79 -11.39 -90.19
CA ALA A 1028 -16.81 -10.91 -91.57
C ALA A 1028 -15.96 -11.83 -92.46
N GLN A 1029 -16.62 -12.68 -93.23
CA GLN A 1029 -16.00 -13.67 -94.09
C GLN A 1029 -16.87 -13.91 -95.32
N MET A 1030 -16.28 -13.78 -96.51
CA MET A 1030 -16.95 -13.96 -97.81
C MET A 1030 -16.49 -15.21 -98.58
N ALA A 1031 -15.38 -15.80 -98.14
CA ALA A 1031 -14.92 -17.15 -98.45
C ALA A 1031 -13.85 -17.51 -97.43
N ALA A 1032 -13.54 -18.81 -97.28
CA ALA A 1032 -12.56 -19.27 -96.30
C ALA A 1032 -11.13 -18.69 -96.46
N THR A 1033 -10.83 -18.01 -97.58
CA THR A 1033 -9.53 -17.42 -97.91
C THR A 1033 -9.51 -15.89 -97.92
N ASP A 1034 -10.63 -15.25 -97.60
CA ASP A 1034 -10.82 -13.82 -97.86
C ASP A 1034 -10.28 -12.95 -96.71
N PRO A 1035 -9.86 -11.70 -97.00
CA PRO A 1035 -9.31 -10.82 -95.98
C PRO A 1035 -10.40 -10.35 -95.01
N THR A 1036 -10.28 -10.73 -93.74
CA THR A 1036 -11.20 -10.31 -92.66
C THR A 1036 -10.99 -8.86 -92.20
N THR A 1037 -10.08 -8.11 -92.85
CA THR A 1037 -9.63 -6.77 -92.44
C THR A 1037 -10.07 -5.63 -93.38
N GLY A 1038 -10.84 -5.93 -94.44
CA GLY A 1038 -11.14 -4.95 -95.50
C GLY A 1038 -12.18 -3.88 -95.11
N PHE A 1039 -11.75 -2.67 -94.77
CA PHE A 1039 -12.65 -1.52 -94.55
C PHE A 1039 -12.91 -0.73 -95.84
N ASN A 1040 -14.17 -0.65 -96.28
CA ASN A 1040 -14.57 -0.05 -97.55
C ASN A 1040 -15.48 1.19 -97.32
N THR A 1041 -15.22 2.27 -98.05
CA THR A 1041 -16.01 3.52 -98.03
C THR A 1041 -16.65 3.85 -99.38
N THR A 1042 -16.57 2.91 -100.33
CA THR A 1042 -17.21 3.02 -101.65
C THR A 1042 -18.63 2.49 -101.60
N THR A 1043 -19.33 2.48 -102.75
CA THR A 1043 -20.71 2.00 -102.84
C THR A 1043 -20.83 0.57 -103.38
N THR A 1044 -19.75 -0.22 -103.35
CA THR A 1044 -19.75 -1.58 -103.93
C THR A 1044 -19.35 -2.65 -102.92
N ILE A 1045 -20.26 -3.60 -102.78
CA ILE A 1045 -20.20 -4.96 -102.20
C ILE A 1045 -19.20 -5.96 -102.80
N THR A 1046 -17.93 -6.10 -102.43
CA THR A 1046 -17.03 -7.14 -103.03
C THR A 1046 -16.42 -8.10 -102.01
N ASP A 1047 -15.89 -9.24 -102.47
CA ASP A 1047 -15.11 -10.29 -101.75
C ASP A 1047 -13.93 -9.82 -100.90
N THR A 1048 -13.57 -8.54 -100.97
CA THR A 1048 -12.53 -7.91 -100.13
C THR A 1048 -13.10 -6.97 -99.08
N THR A 1049 -14.43 -6.86 -98.96
CA THR A 1049 -15.10 -5.93 -98.04
C THR A 1049 -15.51 -6.69 -96.78
N ALA A 1050 -14.88 -6.40 -95.66
CA ALA A 1050 -15.26 -6.92 -94.33
C ALA A 1050 -16.19 -5.94 -93.59
N PHE A 1051 -15.98 -4.64 -93.79
CA PHE A 1051 -16.82 -3.58 -93.24
C PHE A 1051 -17.10 -2.53 -94.32
N ILE A 1052 -18.34 -2.03 -94.41
CA ILE A 1052 -18.70 -0.93 -95.31
C ILE A 1052 -19.46 0.18 -94.58
N ALA A 1053 -19.01 1.41 -94.76
CA ALA A 1053 -19.68 2.62 -94.26
C ALA A 1053 -20.12 3.51 -95.44
N HIS A 1054 -21.40 3.87 -95.52
CA HIS A 1054 -21.93 4.76 -96.57
C HIS A 1054 -22.84 5.85 -96.04
N GLY A 1055 -22.91 6.97 -96.77
CA GLY A 1055 -23.59 8.19 -96.33
C GLY A 1055 -25.00 8.34 -96.90
N THR A 1056 -25.74 7.24 -97.08
CA THR A 1056 -27.15 7.35 -97.50
C THR A 1056 -28.02 7.33 -96.26
N THR A 1057 -28.70 8.45 -96.01
CA THR A 1057 -29.59 8.57 -94.85
C THR A 1057 -30.82 7.66 -94.98
N VAL A 1058 -30.94 6.69 -94.08
CA VAL A 1058 -32.03 5.73 -93.94
C VAL A 1058 -32.93 6.15 -92.76
N THR A 1059 -34.09 6.74 -93.07
CA THR A 1059 -35.03 7.26 -92.06
C THR A 1059 -35.57 6.22 -91.07
N GLN A 1060 -35.43 4.92 -91.38
CA GLN A 1060 -35.90 3.82 -90.55
C GLN A 1060 -34.93 3.49 -89.40
N GLY A 1061 -33.68 3.99 -89.46
CA GLY A 1061 -32.67 3.82 -88.43
C GLY A 1061 -32.47 2.36 -88.03
N ALA A 1062 -32.50 2.08 -86.72
CA ALA A 1062 -32.39 0.74 -86.14
C ALA A 1062 -33.41 -0.29 -86.69
N ALA A 1063 -34.54 0.15 -87.23
CA ALA A 1063 -35.57 -0.71 -87.81
C ALA A 1063 -35.44 -0.90 -89.33
N ALA A 1064 -34.30 -0.50 -89.92
CA ALA A 1064 -34.04 -0.68 -91.35
C ALA A 1064 -34.00 -2.18 -91.71
N THR A 1065 -34.71 -2.54 -92.78
CA THR A 1065 -34.53 -3.87 -93.41
C THR A 1065 -33.21 -3.92 -94.18
N ALA A 1066 -32.67 -5.11 -94.47
CA ALA A 1066 -31.47 -5.29 -95.30
C ALA A 1066 -31.50 -4.42 -96.57
N ALA A 1067 -32.59 -4.46 -97.35
CA ALA A 1067 -32.78 -3.67 -98.57
C ALA A 1067 -32.79 -2.14 -98.35
N GLN A 1068 -33.15 -1.67 -97.15
CA GLN A 1068 -33.15 -0.25 -96.81
C GLN A 1068 -31.76 0.21 -96.37
N ALA A 1069 -31.06 -0.60 -95.58
CA ALA A 1069 -29.69 -0.32 -95.17
C ALA A 1069 -28.72 -0.41 -96.36
N THR A 1070 -28.98 -1.29 -97.33
CA THR A 1070 -28.13 -1.43 -98.53
C THR A 1070 -28.56 -0.56 -99.72
N ALA A 1071 -29.54 0.33 -99.53
CA ALA A 1071 -30.07 1.17 -100.60
C ALA A 1071 -28.97 2.07 -101.19
N GLY A 1072 -28.70 1.93 -102.49
CA GLY A 1072 -27.64 2.67 -103.19
C GLY A 1072 -26.32 1.93 -103.31
N PHE A 1073 -26.19 0.74 -102.70
CA PHE A 1073 -25.07 -0.15 -102.96
C PHE A 1073 -25.24 -0.98 -104.22
N THR A 1074 -24.12 -1.33 -104.83
CA THR A 1074 -24.03 -2.32 -105.89
C THR A 1074 -23.51 -3.62 -105.31
N VAL A 1075 -24.25 -4.71 -105.48
CA VAL A 1075 -23.80 -6.06 -105.14
C VAL A 1075 -22.77 -6.47 -106.19
N GLY A 1076 -21.53 -6.69 -105.75
CA GLY A 1076 -20.44 -7.20 -106.59
C GLY A 1076 -20.39 -8.72 -106.52
N THR A 1077 -19.50 -9.26 -105.68
CA THR A 1077 -19.27 -10.71 -105.51
C THR A 1077 -19.72 -11.25 -104.15
N PHE A 1078 -20.48 -10.47 -103.38
CA PHE A 1078 -20.94 -10.83 -102.02
C PHE A 1078 -22.04 -11.89 -101.96
N ASP A 1079 -22.96 -11.88 -102.93
CA ASP A 1079 -24.12 -12.77 -102.95
C ASP A 1079 -24.01 -13.69 -104.17
N VAL A 1080 -23.19 -14.75 -104.07
CA VAL A 1080 -22.95 -15.70 -105.18
C VAL A 1080 -23.55 -17.07 -104.83
N ALA A 1081 -24.37 -17.62 -105.72
CA ALA A 1081 -25.07 -18.87 -105.46
C ALA A 1081 -24.14 -20.08 -105.24
N GLY A 1082 -24.19 -20.69 -104.06
CA GLY A 1082 -23.61 -22.02 -103.75
C GLY A 1082 -22.36 -22.06 -102.87
N THR A 1083 -21.92 -20.94 -102.27
CA THR A 1083 -20.88 -20.88 -101.22
C THR A 1083 -21.49 -20.92 -99.81
N THR A 1084 -20.65 -20.98 -98.77
CA THR A 1084 -21.07 -20.74 -97.37
C THR A 1084 -21.72 -19.37 -97.25
N ASN A 1085 -22.62 -19.16 -96.28
CA ASN A 1085 -23.19 -17.83 -96.03
C ASN A 1085 -22.06 -16.84 -95.72
N ASP A 1086 -21.99 -15.78 -96.53
CA ASP A 1086 -21.00 -14.73 -96.39
C ASP A 1086 -21.53 -13.63 -95.48
N ALA A 1087 -20.69 -13.09 -94.61
CA ALA A 1087 -21.06 -12.04 -93.66
C ALA A 1087 -20.15 -10.83 -93.81
N ILE A 1088 -20.73 -9.63 -93.71
CA ILE A 1088 -20.01 -8.36 -93.61
C ILE A 1088 -20.66 -7.47 -92.55
N TYR A 1089 -19.93 -6.45 -92.12
CA TYR A 1089 -20.51 -5.38 -91.32
C TYR A 1089 -20.90 -4.20 -92.19
N ILE A 1090 -22.06 -3.63 -91.92
CA ILE A 1090 -22.61 -2.46 -92.62
C ILE A 1090 -22.97 -1.37 -91.62
N ALA A 1091 -22.55 -0.13 -91.91
CA ALA A 1091 -22.94 1.05 -91.15
C ALA A 1091 -23.83 2.00 -91.98
N TRP A 1092 -24.98 2.38 -91.43
CA TRP A 1092 -25.94 3.33 -92.03
C TRP A 1092 -26.38 4.40 -91.03
N ASP A 1093 -26.86 5.57 -91.46
CA ASP A 1093 -27.32 6.65 -90.58
C ASP A 1093 -28.78 7.05 -90.84
N ASN A 1094 -29.42 7.74 -89.90
CA ASN A 1094 -30.73 8.40 -90.09
C ASN A 1094 -30.62 9.95 -90.14
N GLY A 1095 -29.40 10.49 -90.25
CA GLY A 1095 -29.09 11.91 -90.16
C GLY A 1095 -28.97 12.45 -88.72
N THR A 1096 -29.05 11.61 -87.70
CA THR A 1096 -28.83 11.97 -86.28
C THR A 1096 -27.98 10.92 -85.56
N ASP A 1097 -28.24 9.64 -85.83
CA ASP A 1097 -27.56 8.49 -85.24
C ASP A 1097 -27.04 7.56 -86.34
N THR A 1098 -25.96 6.83 -86.04
CA THR A 1098 -25.37 5.79 -86.91
C THR A 1098 -25.68 4.42 -86.33
N PHE A 1099 -25.97 3.46 -87.19
CA PHE A 1099 -26.33 2.08 -86.84
C PHE A 1099 -25.31 1.16 -87.51
N ILE A 1100 -24.80 0.17 -86.78
CA ILE A 1100 -23.89 -0.86 -87.30
C ILE A 1100 -24.61 -2.20 -87.17
N GLY A 1101 -24.63 -2.97 -88.25
CA GLY A 1101 -25.24 -4.29 -88.27
C GLY A 1101 -24.39 -5.30 -89.03
N GLU A 1102 -24.64 -6.57 -88.74
CA GLU A 1102 -24.11 -7.71 -89.49
C GLU A 1102 -25.09 -8.01 -90.63
N LEU A 1103 -24.61 -7.99 -91.87
CA LEU A 1103 -25.35 -8.41 -93.05
C LEU A 1103 -24.83 -9.79 -93.48
N VAL A 1104 -25.72 -10.78 -93.46
CA VAL A 1104 -25.43 -12.17 -93.83
C VAL A 1104 -26.18 -12.54 -95.11
N SER A 1105 -25.45 -12.99 -96.12
CA SER A 1105 -26.01 -13.44 -97.40
C SER A 1105 -26.84 -14.71 -97.24
N ASP A 1106 -27.94 -14.81 -97.98
CA ASP A 1106 -28.72 -16.04 -98.12
C ASP A 1106 -28.19 -16.99 -99.22
N ALA A 1107 -27.12 -16.59 -99.92
CA ALA A 1107 -26.50 -17.26 -101.06
C ALA A 1107 -27.44 -17.47 -102.26
N GLY A 1108 -28.36 -16.53 -102.49
CA GLY A 1108 -29.38 -16.56 -103.54
C GLY A 1108 -28.95 -16.00 -104.90
N ASP A 1109 -27.89 -15.19 -104.96
CA ASP A 1109 -27.52 -14.36 -106.14
C ASP A 1109 -28.73 -13.53 -106.64
N ASP A 1110 -29.44 -12.93 -105.69
CA ASP A 1110 -30.62 -12.09 -105.93
C ASP A 1110 -30.40 -10.61 -105.52
N GLY A 1111 -29.19 -10.30 -105.05
CA GLY A 1111 -28.71 -9.00 -104.70
C GLY A 1111 -28.53 -8.84 -103.19
N PHE A 1112 -29.49 -8.16 -102.56
CA PHE A 1112 -29.60 -8.05 -101.09
C PHE A 1112 -31.00 -8.50 -100.63
N THR A 1113 -31.70 -9.26 -101.47
CA THR A 1113 -33.06 -9.73 -101.15
C THR A 1113 -32.93 -11.04 -100.38
N GLY A 1114 -33.77 -11.30 -99.38
CA GLY A 1114 -33.62 -12.52 -98.57
C GLY A 1114 -32.47 -12.50 -97.55
N ASP A 1115 -31.46 -11.66 -97.74
CA ASP A 1115 -30.36 -11.41 -96.79
C ASP A 1115 -30.86 -10.97 -95.40
N THR A 1116 -30.12 -11.40 -94.38
CA THR A 1116 -30.43 -11.09 -92.98
C THR A 1116 -29.55 -9.95 -92.50
N LEU A 1117 -30.17 -8.87 -92.03
CA LEU A 1117 -29.50 -7.77 -91.35
C LEU A 1117 -29.81 -7.84 -89.85
N THR A 1118 -28.77 -8.02 -89.05
CA THR A 1118 -28.86 -8.03 -87.58
C THR A 1118 -28.22 -6.76 -87.04
N LEU A 1119 -29.02 -5.93 -86.35
CA LEU A 1119 -28.50 -4.72 -85.70
C LEU A 1119 -27.59 -5.10 -84.53
N MET A 1120 -26.38 -4.55 -84.50
CA MET A 1120 -25.39 -4.79 -83.45
C MET A 1120 -25.21 -3.58 -82.54
N LEU A 1121 -25.14 -2.38 -83.13
CA LEU A 1121 -24.99 -1.14 -82.39
C LEU A 1121 -25.84 -0.03 -82.95
N THR A 1122 -26.29 0.83 -82.05
CA THR A 1122 -26.73 2.19 -82.33
C THR A 1122 -25.76 3.18 -81.70
N LEU A 1123 -24.99 3.91 -82.51
CA LEU A 1123 -24.15 5.04 -82.12
C LEU A 1123 -24.97 6.33 -82.18
N THR A 1124 -25.51 6.74 -81.04
CA THR A 1124 -26.34 7.95 -80.93
C THR A 1124 -25.50 9.22 -81.04
N GLY A 1125 -25.99 10.21 -81.78
CA GLY A 1125 -25.31 11.49 -82.02
C GLY A 1125 -24.22 11.48 -83.09
N VAL A 1126 -23.89 10.31 -83.66
CA VAL A 1126 -23.04 10.21 -84.85
C VAL A 1126 -23.93 10.34 -86.09
N ALA A 1127 -24.07 11.56 -86.59
CA ALA A 1127 -25.09 11.88 -87.61
C ALA A 1127 -24.80 11.36 -89.02
N ASP A 1128 -23.57 10.95 -89.33
CA ASP A 1128 -23.12 10.51 -90.65
C ASP A 1128 -22.19 9.30 -90.53
N ALA A 1129 -22.63 8.14 -91.03
CA ALA A 1129 -21.90 6.88 -90.90
C ALA A 1129 -20.55 6.89 -91.65
N THR A 1130 -20.36 7.75 -92.68
CA THR A 1130 -19.11 7.85 -93.45
C THR A 1130 -17.94 8.41 -92.65
N THR A 1131 -18.23 8.96 -91.47
CA THR A 1131 -17.21 9.47 -90.54
C THR A 1131 -16.48 8.34 -89.81
N LEU A 1132 -17.02 7.11 -89.83
CA LEU A 1132 -16.33 5.92 -89.34
C LEU A 1132 -15.16 5.56 -90.26
N THR A 1133 -14.03 5.20 -89.64
CA THR A 1133 -12.83 4.76 -90.35
C THR A 1133 -12.32 3.44 -89.78
N ALA A 1134 -11.41 2.76 -90.50
CA ALA A 1134 -10.74 1.58 -89.99
C ALA A 1134 -10.10 1.80 -88.60
N ALA A 1135 -9.64 3.02 -88.29
CA ALA A 1135 -9.04 3.35 -87.00
C ALA A 1135 -10.03 3.32 -85.81
N ASN A 1136 -11.34 3.28 -86.07
CA ASN A 1136 -12.37 3.12 -85.03
C ASN A 1136 -12.67 1.65 -84.74
N PHE A 1137 -11.92 0.71 -85.32
CA PHE A 1137 -12.11 -0.72 -85.11
C PHE A 1137 -10.77 -1.39 -84.86
N ALA A 1138 -10.66 -2.23 -83.85
CA ALA A 1138 -9.41 -2.96 -83.58
C ALA A 1138 -9.09 -3.99 -84.67
N ASP A 1139 -10.13 -4.47 -85.38
CA ASP A 1139 -10.07 -5.65 -86.26
C ASP A 1139 -9.76 -5.35 -87.73
N PHE A 1140 -9.90 -4.09 -88.16
CA PHE A 1140 -9.83 -3.70 -89.58
C PHE A 1140 -8.63 -2.79 -89.92
N THR A 1141 -7.68 -2.66 -88.98
CA THR A 1141 -6.45 -1.86 -89.15
C THR A 1141 -5.27 -2.63 -89.73
#